data_AF-A0A495J122-F1
#
_entry.id   AF-A0A495J122-F1
#
_cell.length_a   1.000
_cell.length_b   1.000
_cell.length_c   1.000
_cell.angle_alpha   90.00
_cell.angle_beta   90.00
_cell.angle_gamma   90.00
#
_symmetry.space_group_name_H-M   'P 1'
#
loop_
_entity.id
_entity.type
_entity.pdbx_description
1 polymer ?
#
loop_
_entity_poly.entity_id
_entity_poly.type
_entity_poly.pdbx_seq_one_letter_code
_entity_poly.pdbx_strand_id
1 'polypeptide(L)'
;MTGNTTHTEVYNFSQHITPLPIEQLQSHNDRQFVIYGLDNLYPNFLLELYNGSPVHKGVINSKKDYVIGDGLYFKSGTKVDFKPNPTDTFEQLIGKIVNDYLIFNYWTVEVVYNKLGKAIQWNHIPAHKVRANRDKSKFWYSNDWFFEYNNLITYDVWKAGKNEDYKNKLFFNAAYTPSVNNVYAVPEYNAAIKSIETDIEIRKFNINNIKNSFSVSTIITYFGGTPTPEIKSTMDRKIKDAYSGSNGQKMIVGFQNEGSTAPDVKNLTSPDFYKQYEQLKKDTLDDIMFAHSVVSPALFGMKTEGQLGNTTELEQAYEIFKNLYVVGRRNELETALNKLFADAGMETMEFKDNGSLFASTLSDQLKEKVYTINEIRKEAGLPEIENGNRLVDEVKPVPTAEPTITGQIPDVTPTGSPVAPIAIKPANVSSTNNKFSDVVYHHLNDADFDKVKHLGKGKSEFTTLKKLSYSIQNFSDVKAIELAFDDNKDIADYILTHGIRNQTASQIKAIIRKELGITVTAEEIRTIVKDLKDSGVVNHETTDGKITVKPNENSLENIKRVEVRYEYSGPMDDKNRPFCAKLMKLDNYYTREDIELMSAAFGYSIFDYRGGFYHNPNSNVTTPYCRHNWDAVSVILNKEGEVDSE
;
A
#
# COMPACT_ATOMS: atom_id res chain seq x y z
N MET A 1 -41.86 -48.47 -42.07
CA MET A 1 -41.00 -47.27 -42.13
C MET A 1 -40.85 -46.74 -40.71
N THR A 2 -39.86 -47.22 -39.96
CA THR A 2 -39.52 -46.67 -38.65
C THR A 2 -38.67 -45.44 -38.87
N GLY A 3 -39.26 -44.26 -38.66
CA GLY A 3 -38.56 -42.99 -38.82
C GLY A 3 -37.40 -42.90 -37.84
N ASN A 4 -36.19 -42.70 -38.36
CA ASN A 4 -35.03 -42.29 -37.57
C ASN A 4 -35.33 -40.90 -36.99
N THR A 5 -35.81 -40.83 -35.75
CA THR A 5 -35.82 -39.58 -34.99
C THR A 5 -34.40 -39.28 -34.56
N THR A 6 -33.71 -38.43 -35.32
CA THR A 6 -32.46 -37.80 -34.91
C THR A 6 -32.74 -36.93 -33.67
N HIS A 7 -32.34 -37.41 -32.50
CA HIS A 7 -32.32 -36.59 -31.29
C HIS A 7 -31.14 -35.61 -31.38
N THR A 8 -31.43 -34.35 -31.68
CA THR A 8 -30.46 -33.25 -31.62
C THR A 8 -30.45 -32.70 -30.20
N GLU A 9 -29.34 -32.86 -29.48
CA GLU A 9 -29.13 -32.23 -28.17
C GLU A 9 -28.18 -31.04 -28.33
N VAL A 10 -28.61 -29.88 -27.84
CA VAL A 10 -27.84 -28.64 -27.87
C VAL A 10 -27.13 -28.48 -26.53
N TYR A 11 -25.80 -28.56 -26.56
CA TYR A 11 -24.97 -28.35 -25.38
C TYR A 11 -24.63 -26.85 -25.26
N ASN A 12 -25.21 -26.19 -24.25
CA ASN A 12 -24.78 -24.86 -23.84
C ASN A 12 -23.56 -24.97 -22.92
N PHE A 13 -22.43 -24.42 -23.36
CA PHE A 13 -21.20 -24.28 -22.59
C PHE A 13 -21.27 -23.04 -21.71
N SER A 14 -20.57 -23.06 -20.57
CA SER A 14 -20.53 -21.93 -19.64
C SER A 14 -19.87 -20.72 -20.30
N GLN A 15 -20.49 -19.55 -20.16
CA GLN A 15 -19.91 -18.27 -20.58
C GLN A 15 -19.08 -17.69 -19.44
N HIS A 16 -17.83 -17.29 -19.72
CA HIS A 16 -17.06 -16.46 -18.80
C HIS A 16 -17.65 -15.06 -18.76
N ILE A 17 -17.92 -14.55 -17.56
CA ILE A 17 -18.46 -13.20 -17.35
C ILE A 17 -17.36 -12.36 -16.73
N THR A 18 -16.80 -11.45 -17.51
CA THR A 18 -15.88 -10.42 -17.01
C THR A 18 -16.60 -9.60 -15.93
N PRO A 19 -16.04 -9.49 -14.70
CA PRO A 19 -16.57 -8.60 -13.68
C PRO A 19 -16.71 -7.17 -14.21
N LEU A 20 -17.83 -6.51 -13.88
CA LEU A 20 -18.11 -5.16 -14.35
C LEU A 20 -17.86 -4.14 -13.22
N PRO A 21 -17.33 -2.94 -13.56
CA PRO A 21 -17.21 -1.84 -12.61
C PRO A 21 -18.58 -1.23 -12.37
N ILE A 22 -19.44 -1.90 -11.61
CA ILE A 22 -20.77 -1.36 -11.27
C ILE A 22 -20.78 -0.85 -9.83
N GLU A 23 -21.54 0.21 -9.60
CA GLU A 23 -21.80 0.74 -8.27
C GLU A 23 -23.22 0.38 -7.82
N GLN A 24 -23.33 -0.31 -6.68
CA GLN A 24 -24.62 -0.64 -6.09
C GLN A 24 -24.79 0.05 -4.74
N LEU A 25 -25.92 0.75 -4.59
CA LEU A 25 -26.33 1.33 -3.31
C LEU A 25 -26.95 0.25 -2.42
N GLN A 26 -26.50 0.16 -1.18
CA GLN A 26 -27.07 -0.77 -0.20
C GLN A 26 -28.41 -0.29 0.36
N SER A 27 -28.67 1.01 0.34
CA SER A 27 -29.96 1.61 0.67
C SER A 27 -30.11 2.98 0.02
N HIS A 28 -31.30 3.56 0.11
CA HIS A 28 -31.57 4.91 -0.39
C HIS A 28 -30.95 6.03 0.47
N ASN A 29 -30.25 5.70 1.57
CA ASN A 29 -29.59 6.69 2.42
C ASN A 29 -28.07 6.70 2.19
N ASP A 30 -27.46 7.89 2.16
CA ASP A 30 -26.02 8.08 1.90
C ASP A 30 -25.13 7.66 3.09
N ARG A 31 -25.66 6.89 4.04
CA ARG A 31 -24.96 6.47 5.26
C ARG A 31 -24.23 5.13 5.12
N GLN A 32 -24.42 4.42 4.01
CA GLN A 32 -23.75 3.15 3.73
C GLN A 32 -22.74 3.31 2.60
N PHE A 33 -21.73 2.45 2.58
CA PHE A 33 -20.79 2.40 1.49
C PHE A 33 -21.45 1.91 0.19
N VAL A 34 -20.91 2.35 -0.93
CA VAL A 34 -21.29 1.87 -2.26
C VAL A 34 -20.49 0.60 -2.56
N ILE A 35 -21.20 -0.45 -2.93
CA ILE A 35 -20.61 -1.72 -3.33
C ILE A 35 -19.93 -1.53 -4.70
N TYR A 36 -18.69 -2.02 -4.85
CA TYR A 36 -17.94 -1.92 -6.11
C TYR A 36 -17.80 -3.30 -6.79
N GLY A 37 -18.58 -3.51 -7.85
CA GLY A 37 -18.77 -4.80 -8.51
C GLY A 37 -20.07 -5.48 -8.07
N LEU A 38 -20.36 -6.66 -8.62
CA LEU A 38 -21.56 -7.43 -8.22
C LEU A 38 -21.46 -7.99 -6.80
N ASP A 39 -20.24 -8.27 -6.37
CA ASP A 39 -19.88 -8.96 -5.12
C ASP A 39 -19.01 -8.09 -4.21
N ASN A 40 -18.88 -6.80 -4.51
CA ASN A 40 -17.96 -5.85 -3.86
C ASN A 40 -16.46 -6.12 -4.07
N LEU A 41 -16.07 -7.01 -5.00
CA LEU A 41 -14.68 -7.44 -5.19
C LEU A 41 -14.06 -6.95 -6.50
N TYR A 42 -14.66 -5.94 -7.14
CA TYR A 42 -14.09 -5.41 -8.40
C TYR A 42 -12.62 -4.94 -8.23
N PRO A 43 -12.21 -4.28 -7.13
CA PRO A 43 -10.80 -3.98 -6.91
C PRO A 43 -9.90 -5.23 -6.80
N ASN A 44 -10.41 -6.35 -6.24
CA ASN A 44 -9.67 -7.61 -6.19
C ASN A 44 -9.49 -8.20 -7.59
N PHE A 45 -10.50 -8.08 -8.44
CA PHE A 45 -10.39 -8.46 -9.86
C PHE A 45 -9.31 -7.63 -10.59
N LEU A 46 -9.23 -6.32 -10.36
CA LEU A 46 -8.14 -5.51 -10.94
C LEU A 46 -6.75 -5.95 -10.45
N LEU A 47 -6.64 -6.37 -9.19
CA LEU A 47 -5.39 -6.96 -8.66
C LEU A 47 -5.07 -8.32 -9.28
N GLU A 48 -6.08 -9.13 -9.61
CA GLU A 48 -5.89 -10.38 -10.35
C GLU A 48 -5.35 -10.09 -11.75
N LEU A 49 -5.91 -9.12 -12.48
CA LEU A 49 -5.39 -8.70 -13.78
C LEU A 49 -3.92 -8.25 -13.66
N TYR A 50 -3.64 -7.36 -12.70
CA TYR A 50 -2.29 -6.84 -12.44
C TYR A 50 -1.28 -7.94 -12.12
N ASN A 51 -1.66 -9.00 -11.41
CA ASN A 51 -0.74 -10.09 -11.07
C ASN A 51 -0.74 -11.23 -12.09
N GLY A 52 -1.80 -11.40 -12.86
CA GLY A 52 -1.99 -12.50 -13.80
C GLY A 52 -1.34 -12.26 -15.17
N SER A 53 -1.36 -11.02 -15.67
CA SER A 53 -0.77 -10.68 -16.96
C SER A 53 0.61 -10.03 -16.78
N PRO A 54 1.71 -10.67 -17.25
CA PRO A 54 3.04 -10.09 -17.14
C PRO A 54 3.23 -8.85 -18.04
N VAL A 55 2.51 -8.76 -19.16
CA VAL A 55 2.53 -7.58 -20.05
C VAL A 55 1.93 -6.40 -19.30
N HIS A 56 0.71 -6.57 -18.78
CA HIS A 56 0.02 -5.53 -18.03
C HIS A 56 0.82 -5.08 -16.79
N LYS A 57 1.32 -6.04 -16.00
CA LYS A 57 2.15 -5.76 -14.83
C LYS A 57 3.42 -5.00 -15.19
N GLY A 58 4.11 -5.43 -16.25
CA GLY A 58 5.33 -4.81 -16.75
C GLY A 58 5.09 -3.35 -17.12
N VAL A 59 4.02 -3.08 -17.87
CA VAL A 59 3.66 -1.71 -18.28
C VAL A 59 3.35 -0.82 -17.08
N ILE A 60 2.55 -1.28 -16.10
CA ILE A 60 2.26 -0.51 -14.88
C ILE A 60 3.52 -0.22 -14.09
N ASN A 61 4.42 -1.19 -13.92
CA ASN A 61 5.65 -0.99 -13.16
C ASN A 61 6.59 0.00 -13.85
N SER A 62 6.79 -0.10 -15.16
CA SER A 62 7.59 0.89 -15.89
C SER A 62 6.96 2.28 -15.84
N LYS A 63 5.63 2.38 -15.97
CA LYS A 63 4.91 3.65 -15.79
C LYS A 63 5.13 4.25 -14.41
N LYS A 64 5.08 3.43 -13.35
CA LYS A 64 5.36 3.87 -11.99
C LYS A 64 6.75 4.49 -11.92
N ASP A 65 7.77 3.83 -12.48
CA ASP A 65 9.15 4.33 -12.46
C ASP A 65 9.28 5.64 -13.24
N TYR A 66 8.63 5.77 -14.39
CA TYR A 66 8.62 7.01 -15.17
C TYR A 66 7.88 8.16 -14.44
N VAL A 67 6.72 7.87 -13.85
CA VAL A 67 5.93 8.86 -13.10
C VAL A 67 6.69 9.34 -11.87
N ILE A 68 7.35 8.44 -11.13
CA ILE A 68 8.15 8.82 -9.95
C ILE A 68 9.42 9.57 -10.37
N GLY A 69 10.11 9.12 -11.43
CA GLY A 69 11.38 9.70 -11.86
C GLY A 69 12.44 9.66 -10.76
N ASP A 70 13.02 10.82 -10.44
CA ASP A 70 13.96 10.97 -9.31
C ASP A 70 13.27 11.26 -7.96
N GLY A 71 11.93 11.27 -7.94
CA GLY A 71 11.10 11.54 -6.77
C GLY A 71 10.57 12.96 -6.71
N LEU A 72 10.10 13.35 -5.53
CA LEU A 72 9.50 14.66 -5.27
C LEU A 72 10.53 15.64 -4.70
N TYR A 73 10.46 16.87 -5.18
CA TYR A 73 11.25 17.99 -4.72
C TYR A 73 10.31 19.14 -4.35
N PHE A 74 10.65 19.89 -3.30
CA PHE A 74 10.05 21.19 -3.09
C PHE A 74 10.41 22.11 -4.26
N LYS A 75 9.53 23.06 -4.61
CA LYS A 75 9.80 24.02 -5.69
C LYS A 75 11.04 24.88 -5.44
N SER A 76 11.48 25.00 -4.20
CA SER A 76 12.78 25.56 -3.78
C SER A 76 14.00 24.74 -4.20
N GLY A 77 13.82 23.52 -4.71
CA GLY A 77 14.86 22.66 -5.27
C GLY A 77 15.42 21.59 -4.32
N THR A 78 14.88 21.45 -3.11
CA THR A 78 15.32 20.42 -2.15
C THR A 78 14.47 19.17 -2.28
N LYS A 79 15.09 17.99 -2.26
CA LYS A 79 14.38 16.71 -2.28
C LYS A 79 13.51 16.57 -1.02
N VAL A 80 12.29 16.08 -1.19
CA VAL A 80 11.38 15.86 -0.06
C VAL A 80 11.79 14.59 0.67
N ASP A 81 12.34 14.75 1.86
CA ASP A 81 12.82 13.64 2.69
C ASP A 81 12.45 13.89 4.16
N PHE A 82 11.19 13.62 4.49
CA PHE A 82 10.73 13.55 5.87
C PHE A 82 10.12 12.18 6.12
N LYS A 83 10.07 11.75 7.38
CA LYS A 83 9.47 10.45 7.73
C LYS A 83 7.94 10.59 7.83
N PRO A 84 7.14 10.04 6.90
CA PRO A 84 5.69 10.23 6.91
C PRO A 84 4.98 9.38 7.97
N ASN A 85 5.54 8.23 8.32
CA ASN A 85 5.01 7.33 9.33
C ASN A 85 6.14 6.43 9.87
N PRO A 86 5.92 5.66 10.96
CA PRO A 86 6.98 4.86 11.56
C PRO A 86 7.59 3.79 10.64
N THR A 87 6.81 3.29 9.67
CA THR A 87 7.15 2.13 8.82
C THR A 87 7.78 2.48 7.48
N ASP A 88 7.35 3.58 6.86
CA ASP A 88 7.70 3.93 5.49
C ASP A 88 8.60 5.16 5.45
N THR A 89 9.53 5.20 4.48
CA THR A 89 10.14 6.46 4.02
C THR A 89 9.15 7.24 3.16
N PHE A 90 9.44 8.51 2.87
CA PHE A 90 8.60 9.31 1.99
C PHE A 90 8.47 8.69 0.60
N GLU A 91 9.58 8.22 0.01
CA GLU A 91 9.60 7.56 -1.29
C GLU A 91 8.78 6.27 -1.29
N GLN A 92 8.79 5.51 -0.19
CA GLN A 92 7.97 4.30 -0.07
C GLN A 92 6.48 4.64 -0.02
N LEU A 93 6.08 5.67 0.72
CA LEU A 93 4.70 6.17 0.74
C LEU A 93 4.25 6.59 -0.66
N ILE A 94 5.05 7.42 -1.34
CA ILE A 94 4.74 7.91 -2.69
C ILE A 94 4.72 6.75 -3.69
N GLY A 95 5.64 5.79 -3.57
CA GLY A 95 5.67 4.59 -4.40
C GLY A 95 4.41 3.73 -4.27
N LYS A 96 3.81 3.65 -3.07
CA LYS A 96 2.53 2.97 -2.85
C LYS A 96 1.36 3.77 -3.44
N ILE A 97 1.35 5.08 -3.25
CA ILE A 97 0.33 5.99 -3.81
C ILE A 97 0.29 5.92 -5.34
N VAL A 98 1.45 6.05 -6.00
CA VAL A 98 1.55 5.99 -7.47
C VAL A 98 1.12 4.62 -7.98
N ASN A 99 1.45 3.55 -7.28
CA ASN A 99 1.05 2.20 -7.67
C ASN A 99 -0.48 2.03 -7.61
N ASP A 100 -1.12 2.44 -6.52
CA ASP A 100 -2.58 2.41 -6.40
C ASP A 100 -3.25 3.31 -7.43
N TYR A 101 -2.68 4.49 -7.69
CA TYR A 101 -3.15 5.40 -8.72
C TYR A 101 -3.10 4.77 -10.12
N LEU A 102 -2.03 4.05 -10.47
CA LEU A 102 -1.94 3.41 -11.79
C LEU A 102 -2.81 2.15 -11.92
N ILE A 103 -3.05 1.42 -10.83
CA ILE A 103 -3.88 0.21 -10.84
C ILE A 103 -5.37 0.57 -10.77
N PHE A 104 -5.76 1.50 -9.91
CA PHE A 104 -7.16 1.78 -9.57
C PHE A 104 -7.63 3.16 -10.03
N ASN A 105 -6.73 4.06 -10.40
CA ASN A 105 -7.03 5.47 -10.72
C ASN A 105 -7.57 6.28 -9.52
N TYR A 106 -7.39 5.75 -8.31
CA TYR A 106 -7.63 6.43 -7.04
C TYR A 106 -6.70 5.85 -5.97
N TRP A 107 -6.49 6.59 -4.89
CA TRP A 107 -5.62 6.19 -3.78
C TRP A 107 -6.07 6.85 -2.49
N THR A 108 -5.63 6.28 -1.37
CA THR A 108 -6.05 6.72 -0.04
C THR A 108 -4.90 6.81 0.96
N VAL A 109 -4.97 7.81 1.82
CA VAL A 109 -4.02 8.02 2.93
C VAL A 109 -4.80 8.34 4.19
N GLU A 110 -4.56 7.59 5.26
CA GLU A 110 -4.99 7.98 6.61
C GLU A 110 -4.08 9.07 7.12
N VAL A 111 -4.68 10.17 7.56
CA VAL A 111 -4.01 11.27 8.24
C VAL A 111 -4.29 11.16 9.72
N VAL A 112 -3.23 10.93 10.50
CA VAL A 112 -3.27 10.81 11.96
C VAL A 112 -2.98 12.18 12.57
N TYR A 113 -3.77 12.55 13.56
CA TYR A 113 -3.67 13.84 14.24
C TYR A 113 -3.23 13.68 15.69
N ASN A 114 -2.46 14.65 16.17
CA ASN A 114 -2.18 14.77 17.59
C ASN A 114 -3.33 15.47 18.33
N LYS A 115 -3.24 15.57 19.66
CA LYS A 115 -4.22 16.24 20.53
C LYS A 115 -4.36 17.76 20.28
N LEU A 116 -3.48 18.35 19.48
CA LEU A 116 -3.55 19.75 19.06
C LEU A 116 -4.20 19.92 17.68
N GLY A 117 -4.68 18.82 17.08
CA GLY A 117 -5.30 18.84 15.74
C GLY A 117 -4.29 19.04 14.61
N LYS A 118 -2.99 18.83 14.87
CA LYS A 118 -1.93 18.87 13.86
C LYS A 118 -1.72 17.48 13.27
N ALA A 119 -1.65 17.38 11.94
CA ALA A 119 -1.29 16.15 11.25
C ALA A 119 0.15 15.76 11.60
N ILE A 120 0.33 14.51 12.03
CA ILE A 120 1.63 13.97 12.48
C ILE A 120 2.06 12.73 11.70
N GLN A 121 1.12 12.00 11.10
CA GLN A 121 1.45 10.81 10.29
C GLN A 121 0.53 10.68 9.08
N TRP A 122 1.08 10.07 8.03
CA TRP A 122 0.42 9.77 6.77
C TRP A 122 0.63 8.30 6.44
N ASN A 123 -0.41 7.48 6.64
CA ASN A 123 -0.36 6.05 6.40
C ASN A 123 -1.08 5.73 5.09
N HIS A 124 -0.38 5.10 4.14
CA HIS A 124 -1.04 4.57 2.95
C HIS A 124 -2.02 3.47 3.36
N ILE A 125 -3.27 3.61 2.92
CA ILE A 125 -4.24 2.53 2.98
C ILE A 125 -4.44 2.01 1.56
N PRO A 126 -4.25 0.70 1.31
CA PRO A 126 -4.46 0.15 -0.03
C PRO A 126 -5.87 0.42 -0.54
N ALA A 127 -5.98 0.99 -1.74
CA ALA A 127 -7.23 1.40 -2.35
C ALA A 127 -8.28 0.27 -2.40
N HIS A 128 -7.88 -0.96 -2.71
CA HIS A 128 -8.78 -2.12 -2.77
C HIS A 128 -9.48 -2.44 -1.44
N LYS A 129 -8.91 -2.01 -0.31
CA LYS A 129 -9.46 -2.21 1.03
C LYS A 129 -10.45 -1.13 1.47
N VAL A 130 -10.60 -0.05 0.70
CA VAL A 130 -11.48 1.07 1.06
C VAL A 130 -12.76 1.06 0.22
N ARG A 131 -13.89 1.31 0.87
CA ARG A 131 -15.16 1.65 0.23
C ARG A 131 -15.63 3.02 0.69
N ALA A 132 -16.35 3.75 -0.15
CA ALA A 132 -16.84 5.08 0.11
C ALA A 132 -18.37 5.14 -0.07
N ASN A 133 -19.02 6.10 0.58
CA ASN A 133 -20.40 6.44 0.26
C ASN A 133 -20.48 7.36 -0.97
N ARG A 134 -21.70 7.65 -1.42
CA ARG A 134 -21.96 8.33 -2.70
C ARG A 134 -21.32 9.72 -2.80
N ASP A 135 -21.34 10.48 -1.72
CA ASP A 135 -20.78 11.84 -1.64
C ASP A 135 -19.30 11.86 -1.21
N LYS A 136 -18.70 10.69 -0.96
CA LYS A 136 -17.29 10.51 -0.51
C LYS A 136 -17.02 11.24 0.81
N SER A 137 -18.03 11.40 1.67
CA SER A 137 -17.88 12.00 2.99
C SER A 137 -17.47 10.98 4.06
N LYS A 138 -17.71 9.69 3.83
CA LYS A 138 -17.36 8.60 4.73
C LYS A 138 -16.74 7.43 3.99
N PHE A 139 -15.84 6.75 4.68
CA PHE A 139 -15.09 5.62 4.17
C PHE A 139 -15.12 4.45 5.14
N TRP A 140 -15.10 3.24 4.58
CA TRP A 140 -15.08 2.00 5.31
C TRP A 140 -13.85 1.22 4.88
N TYR A 141 -13.14 0.67 5.85
CA TYR A 141 -11.99 -0.19 5.66
C TYR A 141 -12.32 -1.60 6.16
N SER A 142 -11.95 -2.59 5.34
CA SER A 142 -11.93 -4.00 5.72
C SER A 142 -10.59 -4.60 5.31
N ASN A 143 -10.04 -5.48 6.14
CA ASN A 143 -8.85 -6.24 5.73
C ASN A 143 -9.16 -7.19 4.58
N ASP A 144 -10.37 -7.76 4.60
CA ASP A 144 -10.85 -8.69 3.60
C ASP A 144 -12.34 -8.48 3.33
N TRP A 145 -12.63 -7.82 2.20
CA TRP A 145 -13.99 -7.61 1.74
C TRP A 145 -14.72 -8.90 1.35
N PHE A 146 -14.09 -10.07 1.28
CA PHE A 146 -14.79 -11.33 1.03
C PHE A 146 -15.38 -11.93 2.31
N PHE A 147 -14.65 -11.87 3.42
CA PHE A 147 -15.04 -12.53 4.69
C PHE A 147 -15.42 -11.58 5.82
N GLU A 148 -14.86 -10.36 5.87
CA GLU A 148 -14.93 -9.45 7.01
C GLU A 148 -15.88 -8.26 6.75
N TYR A 149 -17.14 -8.56 6.44
CA TYR A 149 -18.18 -7.53 6.21
C TYR A 149 -18.72 -6.87 7.47
N ASN A 150 -18.53 -7.49 8.65
CA ASN A 150 -19.18 -7.05 9.90
C ASN A 150 -18.27 -6.21 10.82
N ASN A 151 -16.96 -6.21 10.58
CA ASN A 151 -15.96 -5.53 11.42
C ASN A 151 -15.26 -4.43 10.61
N LEU A 152 -16.01 -3.38 10.26
CA LEU A 152 -15.51 -2.31 9.41
C LEU A 152 -14.98 -1.14 10.24
N ILE A 153 -13.75 -0.71 9.94
CA ILE A 153 -13.23 0.56 10.48
C ILE A 153 -13.81 1.68 9.62
N THR A 154 -14.37 2.71 10.27
CA THR A 154 -14.99 3.84 9.57
C THR A 154 -14.15 5.09 9.73
N TYR A 155 -13.94 5.81 8.63
CA TYR A 155 -13.25 7.09 8.58
C TYR A 155 -14.17 8.17 8.04
N ASP A 156 -14.09 9.37 8.62
CA ASP A 156 -14.62 10.57 7.97
C ASP A 156 -13.61 11.10 6.94
N VAL A 157 -14.10 11.80 5.93
CA VAL A 157 -13.27 12.43 4.90
C VAL A 157 -12.30 13.45 5.49
N TRP A 158 -11.07 13.42 5.00
CA TRP A 158 -10.10 14.47 5.26
C TRP A 158 -10.46 15.73 4.47
N LYS A 159 -10.40 16.88 5.15
CA LYS A 159 -10.55 18.21 4.54
C LYS A 159 -9.40 19.08 5.03
N ALA A 160 -8.92 19.96 4.16
CA ALA A 160 -7.90 20.92 4.51
C ALA A 160 -8.42 21.85 5.64
N GLY A 161 -7.57 22.13 6.61
CA GLY A 161 -7.86 22.98 7.75
C GLY A 161 -7.63 22.30 9.11
N LYS A 162 -8.01 22.99 10.19
CA LYS A 162 -7.85 22.45 11.55
C LYS A 162 -8.83 21.30 11.78
N ASN A 163 -8.30 20.18 12.27
CA ASN A 163 -9.12 19.05 12.70
C ASN A 163 -9.52 19.21 14.17
N GLU A 164 -10.77 19.65 14.40
CA GLU A 164 -11.27 19.99 15.75
C GLU A 164 -11.66 18.77 16.58
N ASP A 165 -11.96 17.64 15.95
CA ASP A 165 -12.35 16.41 16.67
C ASP A 165 -11.19 15.48 16.99
N TYR A 166 -9.97 15.83 16.55
CA TYR A 166 -8.71 15.10 16.73
C TYR A 166 -8.72 13.66 16.22
N LYS A 167 -9.75 13.24 15.48
CA LYS A 167 -9.86 11.87 14.95
C LYS A 167 -9.08 11.74 13.66
N ASN A 168 -8.57 10.54 13.41
CA ASN A 168 -7.95 10.21 12.13
C ASN A 168 -8.97 10.39 11.00
N LYS A 169 -8.49 10.89 9.86
CA LYS A 169 -9.32 11.15 8.68
C LYS A 169 -8.73 10.43 7.48
N LEU A 170 -9.56 10.07 6.51
CA LEU A 170 -9.09 9.46 5.27
C LEU A 170 -9.06 10.51 4.14
N PHE A 171 -7.87 10.76 3.62
CA PHE A 171 -7.71 11.43 2.34
C PHE A 171 -8.02 10.44 1.23
N PHE A 172 -8.99 10.78 0.39
CA PHE A 172 -9.36 10.01 -0.79
C PHE A 172 -9.18 10.90 -2.01
N ASN A 173 -8.34 10.45 -2.95
CA ASN A 173 -8.18 11.11 -4.23
C ASN A 173 -8.47 10.14 -5.35
N ALA A 174 -9.29 10.57 -6.30
CA ALA A 174 -9.66 9.83 -7.49
C ALA A 174 -9.47 10.73 -8.70
N ALA A 175 -8.77 10.22 -9.72
CA ALA A 175 -8.71 10.89 -11.00
C ALA A 175 -10.09 10.89 -11.66
N TYR A 176 -10.31 11.90 -12.50
CA TYR A 176 -11.52 11.99 -13.27
C TYR A 176 -11.47 11.02 -14.44
N THR A 177 -12.53 10.25 -14.62
CA THR A 177 -12.78 9.47 -15.84
C THR A 177 -14.26 9.51 -16.11
N PRO A 178 -14.71 9.91 -17.32
CA PRO A 178 -16.12 9.87 -17.67
C PRO A 178 -16.68 8.47 -17.44
N SER A 179 -17.64 8.35 -16.53
CA SER A 179 -18.25 7.08 -16.16
C SER A 179 -19.68 7.28 -15.66
N VAL A 180 -20.47 6.22 -15.73
CA VAL A 180 -21.78 6.14 -15.05
C VAL A 180 -21.63 6.01 -13.53
N ASN A 181 -20.46 5.55 -13.09
CA ASN A 181 -20.05 5.45 -11.70
C ASN A 181 -19.66 6.83 -11.17
N ASN A 182 -20.02 7.11 -9.93
CA ASN A 182 -19.82 8.42 -9.29
C ASN A 182 -18.83 8.35 -8.12
N VAL A 183 -18.61 7.17 -7.55
CA VAL A 183 -17.83 6.98 -6.34
C VAL A 183 -16.38 6.61 -6.66
N TYR A 184 -16.19 5.51 -7.37
CA TYR A 184 -14.88 4.96 -7.66
C TYR A 184 -14.41 5.32 -9.06
N ALA A 185 -13.12 5.64 -9.20
CA ALA A 185 -12.53 5.86 -10.50
C ALA A 185 -12.45 4.56 -11.30
N VAL A 186 -12.60 4.69 -12.61
CA VAL A 186 -12.36 3.61 -13.57
C VAL A 186 -10.88 3.66 -13.95
N PRO A 187 -10.17 2.52 -13.98
CA PRO A 187 -8.78 2.49 -14.39
C PRO A 187 -8.62 2.90 -15.85
N GLU A 188 -7.51 3.56 -16.14
CA GLU A 188 -7.09 3.99 -17.47
C GLU A 188 -7.17 2.88 -18.52
N TYR A 189 -6.65 1.69 -18.17
CA TYR A 189 -6.61 0.51 -19.02
C TYR A 189 -7.94 -0.25 -19.13
N ASN A 190 -9.04 0.31 -18.61
CA ASN A 190 -10.36 -0.34 -18.59
C ASN A 190 -10.80 -0.87 -19.97
N ALA A 191 -10.46 -0.15 -21.04
CA ALA A 191 -10.78 -0.56 -22.41
C ALA A 191 -10.09 -1.89 -22.82
N ALA A 192 -8.94 -2.21 -22.23
CA ALA A 192 -8.18 -3.43 -22.51
C ALA A 192 -8.41 -4.56 -21.49
N ILE A 193 -9.36 -4.44 -20.53
CA ILE A 193 -9.60 -5.51 -19.53
C ILE A 193 -9.78 -6.87 -20.19
N LYS A 194 -10.57 -6.95 -21.26
CA LYS A 194 -10.80 -8.21 -21.99
C LYS A 194 -9.55 -8.73 -22.68
N SER A 195 -8.72 -7.84 -23.22
CA SER A 195 -7.44 -8.22 -23.84
C SER A 195 -6.46 -8.69 -22.76
N ILE A 196 -6.45 -8.08 -21.56
CA ILE A 196 -5.65 -8.54 -20.42
C ILE A 196 -6.13 -9.93 -19.95
N GLU A 197 -7.44 -10.15 -19.80
CA GLU A 197 -8.01 -11.47 -19.51
C GLU A 197 -7.62 -12.48 -20.61
N THR A 198 -7.65 -12.08 -21.87
CA THR A 198 -7.25 -12.93 -23.00
C THR A 198 -5.77 -13.33 -22.92
N ASP A 199 -4.86 -12.42 -22.57
CA ASP A 199 -3.44 -12.76 -22.33
C ASP A 199 -3.29 -13.78 -21.19
N ILE A 200 -4.04 -13.64 -20.10
CA ILE A 200 -4.06 -14.60 -18.99
C ILE A 200 -4.57 -15.96 -19.44
N GLU A 201 -5.68 -15.99 -20.18
CA GLU A 201 -6.31 -17.23 -20.65
C GLU A 201 -5.48 -17.94 -21.72
N ILE A 202 -4.79 -17.22 -22.62
CA ILE A 202 -3.82 -17.79 -23.57
C ILE A 202 -2.72 -18.54 -22.81
N ARG A 203 -2.23 -17.97 -21.71
CA ARG A 203 -1.18 -18.60 -20.89
C ARG A 203 -1.71 -19.84 -20.17
N LYS A 204 -2.91 -19.76 -19.57
CA LYS A 204 -3.59 -20.91 -18.94
C LYS A 204 -3.82 -22.03 -19.96
N PHE A 205 -4.28 -21.70 -21.16
CA PHE A 205 -4.45 -22.65 -22.25
C PHE A 205 -3.12 -23.30 -22.65
N ASN A 206 -2.06 -22.51 -22.84
CA ASN A 206 -0.74 -23.03 -23.21
C ASN A 206 -0.14 -23.96 -22.14
N ILE A 207 -0.21 -23.59 -20.85
CA ILE A 207 0.28 -24.48 -19.78
C ILE A 207 -0.56 -25.76 -19.68
N ASN A 208 -1.88 -25.67 -19.88
CA ASN A 208 -2.77 -26.83 -19.90
C ASN A 208 -2.43 -27.76 -21.09
N ASN A 209 -2.16 -27.21 -22.28
CA ASN A 209 -1.68 -27.98 -23.43
C ASN A 209 -0.36 -28.71 -23.13
N ILE A 210 0.62 -28.01 -22.56
CA ILE A 210 1.94 -28.58 -22.25
C ILE A 210 1.82 -29.69 -21.20
N LYS A 211 1.06 -29.44 -20.12
CA LYS A 211 0.86 -30.43 -19.05
C LYS A 211 0.13 -31.69 -19.51
N ASN A 212 -0.73 -31.55 -20.52
CA ASN A 212 -1.48 -32.66 -21.11
C ASN A 212 -0.79 -33.25 -22.37
N SER A 213 0.50 -32.98 -22.57
CA SER A 213 1.30 -33.49 -23.70
C SER A 213 0.69 -33.20 -25.08
N PHE A 214 0.02 -32.06 -25.23
CA PHE A 214 -0.75 -31.69 -26.44
C PHE A 214 -1.74 -32.78 -26.85
N SER A 215 -2.30 -33.53 -25.89
CA SER A 215 -3.28 -34.57 -26.19
C SER A 215 -4.35 -34.00 -27.12
N VAL A 216 -4.58 -34.71 -28.21
CA VAL A 216 -5.53 -34.33 -29.24
C VAL A 216 -6.91 -34.33 -28.62
N SER A 217 -7.77 -33.39 -28.99
CA SER A 217 -9.21 -33.48 -28.71
C SER A 217 -9.73 -34.76 -29.36
N THR A 218 -9.69 -35.86 -28.63
CA THR A 218 -9.90 -37.22 -29.13
C THR A 218 -11.26 -37.65 -28.65
N ILE A 219 -12.14 -37.98 -29.59
CA ILE A 219 -13.38 -38.65 -29.26
C ILE A 219 -13.07 -40.15 -29.15
N ILE A 220 -13.04 -40.73 -27.95
CA ILE A 220 -12.89 -42.19 -27.75
C ILE A 220 -14.29 -42.79 -27.63
N THR A 221 -14.72 -43.55 -28.64
CA THR A 221 -16.05 -44.19 -28.65
C THR A 221 -15.96 -45.59 -28.03
N TYR A 222 -16.70 -45.86 -26.94
CA TYR A 222 -16.78 -47.19 -26.32
C TYR A 222 -18.12 -47.89 -26.63
N PHE A 223 -18.08 -49.23 -26.71
CA PHE A 223 -19.22 -50.08 -27.06
C PHE A 223 -19.93 -50.63 -25.83
N GLY A 224 -21.20 -50.28 -25.64
CA GLY A 224 -22.08 -50.96 -24.66
C GLY A 224 -23.27 -50.11 -24.21
N GLY A 225 -24.48 -50.52 -24.59
CA GLY A 225 -25.80 -50.18 -24.01
C GLY A 225 -26.20 -48.70 -23.88
N THR A 226 -27.43 -48.35 -24.27
CA THR A 226 -27.99 -47.00 -24.09
C THR A 226 -28.02 -46.62 -22.59
N PRO A 227 -27.34 -45.55 -22.15
CA PRO A 227 -27.32 -45.15 -20.75
C PRO A 227 -28.71 -44.77 -20.24
N THR A 228 -29.01 -45.05 -18.96
CA THR A 228 -30.24 -44.55 -18.33
C THR A 228 -30.23 -43.01 -18.24
N PRO A 229 -31.39 -42.34 -18.13
CA PRO A 229 -31.46 -40.88 -18.03
C PRO A 229 -30.60 -40.27 -16.91
N GLU A 230 -30.47 -40.93 -15.76
CA GLU A 230 -29.63 -40.47 -14.65
C GLU A 230 -28.12 -40.57 -14.98
N ILE A 231 -27.71 -41.65 -15.63
CA ILE A 231 -26.32 -41.86 -16.07
C ILE A 231 -25.97 -40.83 -17.13
N LYS A 232 -26.90 -40.56 -18.05
CA LYS A 232 -26.76 -39.55 -19.09
C LYS A 232 -26.56 -38.15 -18.50
N SER A 233 -27.42 -37.70 -17.59
CA SER A 233 -27.28 -36.40 -16.92
C SER A 233 -25.96 -36.27 -16.14
N THR A 234 -25.53 -37.35 -15.49
CA THR A 234 -24.26 -37.38 -14.76
C THR A 234 -23.06 -37.30 -15.69
N MET A 235 -23.11 -37.99 -16.84
CA MET A 235 -22.05 -37.93 -17.83
C MET A 235 -22.02 -36.56 -18.54
N ASP A 236 -23.17 -35.98 -18.90
CA ASP A 236 -23.27 -34.64 -19.48
C ASP A 236 -22.63 -33.58 -18.58
N ARG A 237 -22.87 -33.65 -17.26
CA ARG A 237 -22.23 -32.77 -16.27
C ARG A 237 -20.72 -32.96 -16.26
N LYS A 238 -20.25 -34.22 -16.19
CA LYS A 238 -18.81 -34.54 -16.21
C LYS A 238 -18.15 -34.10 -17.51
N ILE A 239 -18.83 -34.22 -18.64
CA ILE A 239 -18.38 -33.75 -19.97
C ILE A 239 -18.26 -32.23 -19.98
N LYS A 240 -19.27 -31.50 -19.48
CA LYS A 240 -19.22 -30.03 -19.39
C LYS A 240 -18.12 -29.55 -18.46
N ASP A 241 -18.00 -30.12 -17.28
CA ASP A 241 -16.97 -29.76 -16.30
C ASP A 241 -15.57 -30.11 -16.82
N ALA A 242 -15.45 -31.27 -17.46
CA ALA A 242 -14.18 -31.70 -18.02
C ALA A 242 -13.80 -30.88 -19.24
N TYR A 243 -14.69 -30.42 -20.12
CA TYR A 243 -14.31 -29.87 -21.43
C TYR A 243 -14.63 -28.37 -21.62
N SER A 244 -14.78 -27.58 -20.54
CA SER A 244 -15.04 -26.12 -20.61
C SER A 244 -13.84 -25.27 -20.16
N GLY A 245 -13.67 -24.09 -20.78
CA GLY A 245 -12.65 -23.10 -20.42
C GLY A 245 -11.21 -23.47 -20.82
N SER A 246 -10.24 -22.61 -20.48
CA SER A 246 -8.80 -22.83 -20.77
C SER A 246 -8.21 -24.07 -20.06
N ASN A 247 -8.87 -24.52 -18.99
CA ASN A 247 -8.47 -25.66 -18.17
C ASN A 247 -9.17 -27.00 -18.57
N GLY A 248 -9.96 -27.02 -19.64
CA GLY A 248 -10.68 -28.22 -20.07
C GLY A 248 -9.75 -29.38 -20.49
N GLN A 249 -10.11 -30.61 -20.08
CA GLN A 249 -9.73 -31.90 -20.64
C GLN A 249 -10.23 -32.09 -22.08
N LYS A 250 -9.70 -33.11 -22.77
CA LYS A 250 -9.78 -33.25 -24.23
C LYS A 250 -10.25 -34.63 -24.73
N MET A 251 -10.90 -35.40 -23.88
CA MET A 251 -11.18 -36.82 -24.11
C MET A 251 -12.70 -37.07 -24.13
N ILE A 252 -13.39 -36.62 -25.19
CA ILE A 252 -14.85 -36.82 -25.31
C ILE A 252 -15.11 -38.32 -25.45
N VAL A 253 -15.91 -38.90 -24.55
CA VAL A 253 -16.30 -40.31 -24.64
C VAL A 253 -17.71 -40.40 -25.23
N GLY A 254 -17.80 -40.89 -26.46
CA GLY A 254 -19.07 -41.12 -27.16
C GLY A 254 -19.56 -42.55 -27.01
N PHE A 255 -20.88 -42.74 -26.97
CA PHE A 255 -21.51 -44.06 -26.96
C PHE A 255 -22.39 -44.21 -28.21
N GLN A 256 -22.40 -45.41 -28.77
CA GLN A 256 -23.20 -45.80 -29.94
C GLN A 256 -23.79 -47.19 -29.70
N ASN A 257 -24.89 -47.52 -30.40
CA ASN A 257 -25.58 -48.80 -30.26
C ASN A 257 -24.81 -49.97 -30.92
N GLU A 258 -25.01 -51.19 -30.41
CA GLU A 258 -24.45 -52.43 -30.98
C GLU A 258 -24.84 -52.60 -32.46
N GLY A 259 -23.85 -52.95 -33.30
CA GLY A 259 -24.03 -53.22 -34.74
C GLY A 259 -23.57 -52.11 -35.70
N SER A 260 -22.97 -51.04 -35.18
CA SER A 260 -22.40 -49.94 -35.99
C SER A 260 -20.86 -50.00 -36.08
N THR A 261 -20.28 -49.17 -36.93
CA THR A 261 -18.88 -49.27 -37.38
C THR A 261 -17.86 -49.19 -36.23
N ALA A 262 -16.67 -49.76 -36.47
CA ALA A 262 -15.50 -49.62 -35.61
C ALA A 262 -15.17 -48.13 -35.29
N PRO A 263 -14.46 -47.84 -34.17
CA PRO A 263 -14.25 -46.48 -33.69
C PRO A 263 -13.42 -45.66 -34.69
N ASP A 264 -13.92 -44.48 -35.04
CA ASP A 264 -13.18 -43.49 -35.85
C ASP A 264 -12.59 -42.41 -34.94
N VAL A 265 -11.26 -42.26 -34.96
CA VAL A 265 -10.57 -41.20 -34.22
C VAL A 265 -10.51 -39.96 -35.09
N LYS A 266 -11.50 -39.08 -34.94
CA LYS A 266 -11.49 -37.77 -35.60
C LYS A 266 -10.67 -36.78 -34.81
N ASN A 267 -9.55 -36.36 -35.38
CA ASN A 267 -8.80 -35.23 -34.86
C ASN A 267 -9.57 -33.93 -35.15
N LEU A 268 -9.89 -33.17 -34.10
CA LEU A 268 -10.59 -31.87 -34.21
C LEU A 268 -9.64 -30.68 -34.44
N THR A 269 -8.32 -30.88 -34.49
CA THR A 269 -7.36 -29.78 -34.62
C THR A 269 -7.11 -29.41 -36.08
N SER A 270 -7.33 -28.13 -36.43
CA SER A 270 -6.93 -27.54 -37.71
C SER A 270 -5.42 -27.23 -37.74
N PRO A 271 -4.70 -27.47 -38.85
CA PRO A 271 -3.30 -27.07 -39.02
C PRO A 271 -3.04 -25.56 -38.84
N ASP A 272 -4.04 -24.71 -39.11
CA ASP A 272 -3.90 -23.24 -39.07
C ASP A 272 -4.06 -22.61 -37.69
N PHE A 273 -4.41 -23.40 -36.66
CA PHE A 273 -4.63 -22.85 -35.32
C PHE A 273 -3.41 -22.16 -34.74
N TYR A 274 -2.19 -22.65 -35.02
CA TYR A 274 -0.97 -22.01 -34.55
C TYR A 274 -0.85 -20.56 -35.01
N LYS A 275 -1.09 -20.30 -36.31
CA LYS A 275 -1.03 -18.93 -36.87
C LYS A 275 -2.13 -18.03 -36.30
N GLN A 276 -3.34 -18.58 -36.09
CA GLN A 276 -4.44 -17.83 -35.48
C GLN A 276 -4.12 -17.47 -34.02
N TYR A 277 -3.51 -18.37 -33.25
CA TYR A 277 -3.08 -18.10 -31.87
C TYR A 277 -1.93 -17.10 -31.80
N GLU A 278 -0.97 -17.19 -32.73
CA GLU A 278 0.11 -16.22 -32.85
C GLU A 278 -0.41 -14.81 -33.15
N GLN A 279 -1.32 -14.69 -34.11
CA GLN A 279 -1.98 -13.42 -34.42
C GLN A 279 -2.80 -12.90 -33.25
N LEU A 280 -3.61 -13.76 -32.60
CA LEU A 280 -4.39 -13.39 -31.43
C LEU A 280 -3.51 -12.84 -30.30
N LYS A 281 -2.36 -13.47 -30.03
CA LYS A 281 -1.41 -13.01 -29.02
C LYS A 281 -0.85 -11.62 -29.38
N LYS A 282 -0.57 -11.37 -30.66
CA LYS A 282 -0.10 -10.08 -31.14
C LYS A 282 -1.16 -9.00 -31.00
N ASP A 283 -2.38 -9.25 -31.47
CA ASP A 283 -3.50 -8.30 -31.36
C ASP A 283 -3.79 -7.98 -29.88
N THR A 284 -3.75 -9.00 -29.03
CA THR A 284 -3.91 -8.85 -27.57
C THR A 284 -2.83 -7.96 -26.97
N LEU A 285 -1.56 -8.13 -27.39
CA LEU A 285 -0.46 -7.29 -26.93
C LEU A 285 -0.67 -5.84 -27.37
N ASP A 286 -1.01 -5.63 -28.64
CA ASP A 286 -1.22 -4.30 -29.22
C ASP A 286 -2.36 -3.56 -28.51
N ASP A 287 -3.51 -4.21 -28.28
CA ASP A 287 -4.63 -3.66 -27.51
C ASP A 287 -4.19 -3.18 -26.12
N ILE A 288 -3.39 -4.00 -25.41
CA ILE A 288 -2.86 -3.65 -24.09
C ILE A 288 -1.91 -2.45 -24.20
N MET A 289 -1.02 -2.40 -25.20
CA MET A 289 -0.13 -1.24 -25.41
C MET A 289 -0.94 0.04 -25.65
N PHE A 290 -1.91 -0.02 -26.55
CA PHE A 290 -2.73 1.14 -26.92
C PHE A 290 -3.56 1.67 -25.75
N ALA A 291 -4.24 0.80 -25.01
CA ALA A 291 -5.03 1.22 -23.85
C ALA A 291 -4.17 1.82 -22.73
N HIS A 292 -2.91 1.41 -22.63
CA HIS A 292 -1.94 2.01 -21.72
C HIS A 292 -1.25 3.26 -22.29
N SER A 293 -1.65 3.78 -23.45
CA SER A 293 -0.98 4.93 -24.07
C SER A 293 0.53 4.71 -24.27
N VAL A 294 0.94 3.46 -24.50
CA VAL A 294 2.33 3.12 -24.77
C VAL A 294 2.69 3.56 -26.18
N VAL A 295 3.62 4.53 -26.28
CA VAL A 295 4.05 5.08 -27.57
C VAL A 295 5.10 4.22 -28.27
N SER A 296 5.88 3.45 -27.50
CA SER A 296 6.88 2.53 -28.01
C SER A 296 7.05 1.36 -27.05
N PRO A 297 6.81 0.10 -27.48
CA PRO A 297 7.02 -1.09 -26.65
C PRO A 297 8.46 -1.22 -26.12
N ALA A 298 9.43 -0.65 -26.84
CA ALA A 298 10.85 -0.71 -26.47
C ALA A 298 11.15 0.02 -25.15
N LEU A 299 10.41 1.08 -24.81
CA LEU A 299 10.49 1.75 -23.51
C LEU A 299 10.11 0.80 -22.36
N PHE A 300 9.20 -0.13 -22.63
CA PHE A 300 8.67 -1.09 -21.67
C PHE A 300 9.42 -2.43 -21.70
N GLY A 301 10.63 -2.45 -22.29
CA GLY A 301 11.49 -3.62 -22.37
C GLY A 301 11.04 -4.69 -23.38
N MET A 302 10.04 -4.40 -24.22
CA MET A 302 9.52 -5.32 -25.23
C MET A 302 10.10 -4.97 -26.60
N LYS A 303 11.03 -5.78 -27.09
CA LYS A 303 11.70 -5.57 -28.39
C LYS A 303 10.81 -6.03 -29.55
N THR A 304 10.64 -5.17 -30.54
CA THR A 304 10.09 -5.56 -31.84
C THR A 304 11.13 -6.35 -32.62
N GLU A 305 10.76 -7.50 -33.18
CA GLU A 305 11.67 -8.33 -33.99
C GLU A 305 12.23 -7.52 -35.18
N GLY A 306 13.55 -7.56 -35.36
CA GLY A 306 14.24 -6.89 -36.46
C GLY A 306 14.74 -5.46 -36.17
N GLN A 307 14.38 -4.84 -35.04
CA GLN A 307 14.92 -3.54 -34.64
C GLN A 307 16.09 -3.71 -33.65
N LEU A 308 17.28 -3.27 -34.06
CA LEU A 308 18.41 -3.07 -33.14
C LEU A 308 18.15 -1.76 -32.39
N GLY A 309 17.94 -1.83 -31.07
CA GLY A 309 17.59 -0.68 -30.24
C GLY A 309 18.57 0.48 -30.44
N ASN A 310 18.10 1.52 -31.13
CA ASN A 310 18.85 2.74 -31.37
C ASN A 310 18.61 3.68 -30.18
N THR A 311 19.67 4.11 -29.50
CA THR A 311 19.59 4.99 -28.33
C THR A 311 18.81 6.28 -28.64
N THR A 312 19.00 6.86 -29.82
CA THR A 312 18.28 8.08 -30.25
C THR A 312 16.77 7.84 -30.44
N GLU A 313 16.36 6.65 -30.88
CA GLU A 313 14.94 6.31 -31.02
C GLU A 313 14.28 6.14 -29.64
N LEU A 314 14.99 5.53 -28.68
CA LEU A 314 14.51 5.40 -27.30
C LEU A 314 14.40 6.76 -26.59
N GLU A 315 15.37 7.65 -26.80
CA GLU A 315 15.32 9.03 -26.31
C GLU A 315 14.08 9.77 -26.84
N GLN A 316 13.86 9.73 -28.16
CA GLN A 316 12.69 10.35 -28.79
C GLN A 316 11.38 9.76 -28.28
N ALA A 317 11.30 8.44 -28.19
CA ALA A 317 10.12 7.76 -27.67
C ALA A 317 9.82 8.15 -26.22
N TYR A 318 10.86 8.27 -25.38
CA TYR A 318 10.70 8.69 -23.99
C TYR A 318 10.18 10.13 -23.89
N GLU A 319 10.74 11.07 -24.66
CA GLU A 319 10.28 12.46 -24.64
C GLU A 319 8.82 12.59 -25.09
N ILE A 320 8.42 11.85 -26.13
CA ILE A 320 7.01 11.79 -26.55
C ILE A 320 6.14 11.21 -25.43
N PHE A 321 6.55 10.10 -24.82
CA PHE A 321 5.82 9.47 -23.72
C PHE A 321 5.67 10.39 -22.51
N LYS A 322 6.75 11.12 -22.16
CA LYS A 322 6.77 12.08 -21.06
C LYS A 322 5.78 13.22 -21.31
N ASN A 323 5.76 13.79 -22.51
CA ASN A 323 4.89 14.93 -22.77
C ASN A 323 3.41 14.52 -22.91
N LEU A 324 3.13 13.32 -23.42
CA LEU A 324 1.76 12.82 -23.63
C LEU A 324 1.14 12.16 -22.39
N TYR A 325 1.94 11.53 -21.52
CA TYR A 325 1.44 10.69 -20.43
C TYR A 325 2.00 11.11 -19.07
N VAL A 326 3.30 10.88 -18.88
CA VAL A 326 4.23 11.61 -18.00
C VAL A 326 3.69 12.74 -17.13
N VAL A 327 3.82 13.93 -17.71
CA VAL A 327 3.52 15.22 -17.11
C VAL A 327 2.06 15.33 -16.67
N GLY A 328 1.12 14.84 -17.48
CA GLY A 328 -0.30 14.87 -17.15
C GLY A 328 -0.60 14.10 -15.86
N ARG A 329 -0.10 12.86 -15.77
CA ARG A 329 -0.28 12.01 -14.58
C ARG A 329 0.48 12.54 -13.35
N ARG A 330 1.62 13.22 -13.52
CA ARG A 330 2.31 13.94 -12.44
C ARG A 330 1.51 15.13 -11.94
N ASN A 331 0.98 15.98 -12.83
CA ASN A 331 0.20 17.17 -12.45
C ASN A 331 -1.03 16.80 -11.58
N GLU A 332 -1.72 15.71 -11.92
CA GLU A 332 -2.84 15.21 -11.12
C GLU A 332 -2.39 14.78 -9.71
N LEU A 333 -1.32 14.01 -9.63
CA LEU A 333 -0.73 13.55 -8.37
C LEU A 333 -0.20 14.72 -7.53
N GLU A 334 0.55 15.64 -8.13
CA GLU A 334 1.09 16.83 -7.46
C GLU A 334 -0.01 17.71 -6.89
N THR A 335 -1.09 17.93 -7.66
CA THR A 335 -2.26 18.69 -7.18
C THR A 335 -2.85 18.04 -5.92
N ALA A 336 -2.98 16.71 -5.93
CA ALA A 336 -3.53 15.96 -4.81
C ALA A 336 -2.59 15.90 -3.60
N LEU A 337 -1.30 15.67 -3.82
CA LEU A 337 -0.28 15.60 -2.78
C LEU A 337 -0.07 16.96 -2.12
N ASN A 338 0.02 18.03 -2.90
CA ASN A 338 0.13 19.39 -2.37
C ASN A 338 -1.09 19.76 -1.53
N LYS A 339 -2.29 19.29 -1.90
CA LYS A 339 -3.48 19.42 -1.06
C LYS A 339 -3.34 18.65 0.25
N LEU A 340 -2.93 17.37 0.20
CA LEU A 340 -2.78 16.51 1.38
C LEU A 340 -1.80 17.07 2.41
N PHE A 341 -0.68 17.64 1.94
CA PHE A 341 0.41 18.11 2.81
C PHE A 341 0.31 19.61 3.15
N ALA A 342 -0.67 20.33 2.62
CA ALA A 342 -0.85 21.77 2.90
C ALA A 342 -0.98 22.08 4.40
N ASP A 343 -1.76 21.29 5.14
CA ASP A 343 -1.98 21.50 6.59
C ASP A 343 -0.74 21.21 7.44
N ALA A 344 0.24 20.47 6.88
CA ALA A 344 1.53 20.28 7.53
C ALA A 344 2.45 21.50 7.38
N GLY A 345 2.05 22.52 6.62
CA GLY A 345 2.87 23.69 6.31
C GLY A 345 4.02 23.40 5.35
N MET A 346 3.90 22.33 4.55
CA MET A 346 4.92 21.96 3.57
C MET A 346 4.87 22.89 2.35
N GLU A 347 6.04 23.20 1.79
CA GLU A 347 6.13 23.88 0.52
C GLU A 347 5.52 23.02 -0.60
N THR A 348 5.07 23.66 -1.67
CA THR A 348 4.61 22.94 -2.86
C THR A 348 5.71 22.04 -3.42
N MET A 349 5.34 20.81 -3.75
CA MET A 349 6.19 19.76 -4.26
C MET A 349 5.86 19.47 -5.72
N GLU A 350 6.87 19.04 -6.47
CA GLU A 350 6.78 18.62 -7.87
C GLU A 350 7.71 17.43 -8.12
N PHE A 351 7.33 16.55 -9.05
CA PHE A 351 8.15 15.41 -9.44
C PHE A 351 9.29 15.86 -10.36
N LYS A 352 10.44 15.21 -10.26
CA LYS A 352 11.58 15.44 -11.15
C LYS A 352 11.85 14.23 -12.04
N ASP A 353 12.24 14.50 -13.27
CA ASP A 353 12.70 13.47 -14.19
C ASP A 353 13.96 12.79 -13.65
N ASN A 354 14.11 11.51 -13.98
CA ASN A 354 15.35 10.80 -13.69
C ASN A 354 16.44 11.30 -14.64
N GLY A 355 17.32 12.17 -14.12
CA GLY A 355 18.43 12.77 -14.86
C GLY A 355 19.46 11.78 -15.40
N SER A 356 19.42 10.50 -14.99
CA SER A 356 20.34 9.47 -15.48
C SER A 356 19.85 8.72 -16.73
N LEU A 357 18.57 8.83 -17.09
CA LEU A 357 17.99 8.02 -18.18
C LEU A 357 18.59 8.36 -19.56
N PHE A 358 18.85 9.64 -19.82
CA PHE A 358 19.41 10.14 -21.09
C PHE A 358 20.38 11.31 -20.83
N ALA A 359 21.42 11.07 -20.03
CA ALA A 359 22.40 12.08 -19.64
C ALA A 359 23.26 12.63 -20.81
N SER A 360 23.13 12.08 -22.02
CA SER A 360 23.61 12.71 -23.24
C SER A 360 22.57 13.72 -23.74
N THR A 361 22.84 15.01 -23.46
CA THR A 361 22.28 16.19 -24.12
C THR A 361 21.35 15.88 -25.29
N LEU A 362 20.04 16.19 -25.13
CA LEU A 362 19.11 16.28 -26.25
C LEU A 362 19.82 17.00 -27.41
N SER A 363 19.88 16.38 -28.58
CA SER A 363 20.46 17.03 -29.75
C SER A 363 19.70 18.33 -30.05
N ASP A 364 20.41 19.37 -30.48
CA ASP A 364 19.80 20.68 -30.77
C ASP A 364 18.62 20.55 -31.76
N GLN A 365 18.73 19.60 -32.70
CA GLN A 365 17.67 19.26 -33.67
C GLN A 365 16.39 18.68 -33.03
N LEU A 366 16.48 17.99 -31.88
CA LEU A 366 15.33 17.43 -31.18
C LEU A 366 14.67 18.48 -30.28
N LYS A 367 15.45 19.37 -29.68
CA LYS A 367 14.94 20.51 -28.90
C LYS A 367 14.06 21.41 -29.74
N GLU A 368 14.47 21.72 -30.98
CA GLU A 368 13.68 22.56 -31.91
C GLU A 368 12.30 21.97 -32.27
N LYS A 369 12.15 20.64 -32.23
CA LYS A 369 10.90 19.94 -32.61
C LYS A 369 9.94 19.69 -31.46
N VAL A 370 10.44 19.62 -30.23
CA VAL A 370 9.66 19.16 -29.07
C VAL A 370 9.42 20.28 -28.07
N TYR A 371 10.35 21.23 -27.93
CA TYR A 371 10.23 22.32 -26.97
C TYR A 371 9.59 23.53 -27.64
N THR A 372 8.72 24.22 -26.89
CA THR A 372 8.27 25.54 -27.27
C THR A 372 9.43 26.53 -27.22
N ILE A 373 9.35 27.60 -28.00
CA ILE A 373 10.40 28.63 -28.04
C ILE A 373 10.71 29.19 -26.64
N ASN A 374 9.71 29.32 -25.76
CA ASN A 374 9.93 29.78 -24.38
C ASN A 374 10.61 28.74 -23.49
N GLU A 375 10.36 27.45 -23.70
CA GLU A 375 11.07 26.38 -22.98
C GLU A 375 12.55 26.32 -23.39
N ILE A 376 12.86 26.48 -24.68
CA ILE A 376 14.24 26.58 -25.19
C ILE A 376 14.95 27.81 -24.59
N ARG A 377 14.27 28.97 -24.55
CA ARG A 377 14.83 30.21 -24.02
C ARG A 377 15.09 30.14 -22.52
N LYS A 378 14.19 29.51 -21.76
CA LYS A 378 14.35 29.28 -20.32
C LYS A 378 15.59 28.44 -20.02
N GLU A 379 15.85 27.40 -20.80
CA GLU A 379 17.06 26.57 -20.67
C GLU A 379 18.34 27.37 -21.01
N ALA A 380 18.27 28.23 -22.02
CA ALA A 380 19.37 29.13 -22.40
C ALA A 380 19.54 30.36 -21.49
N GLY A 381 18.73 30.51 -20.43
CA GLY A 381 18.76 31.67 -19.53
C GLY A 381 18.29 32.98 -20.17
N LEU A 382 17.49 32.91 -21.23
CA LEU A 382 16.95 34.05 -21.97
C LEU A 382 15.52 34.39 -21.50
N PRO A 383 15.12 35.68 -21.52
CA PRO A 383 13.76 36.09 -21.17
C PRO A 383 12.75 35.55 -22.17
N GLU A 384 11.56 35.18 -21.69
CA GLU A 384 10.44 34.71 -22.52
C GLU A 384 10.04 35.76 -23.58
N ILE A 385 9.50 35.28 -24.71
CA ILE A 385 8.95 36.14 -25.76
C ILE A 385 7.44 35.97 -25.87
N GLU A 386 6.77 37.04 -26.27
CA GLU A 386 5.35 37.03 -26.62
C GLU A 386 5.12 36.08 -27.81
N ASN A 387 4.11 35.21 -27.71
CA ASN A 387 3.87 34.09 -28.65
C ASN A 387 4.99 33.03 -28.70
N GLY A 388 5.77 32.87 -27.62
CA GLY A 388 6.82 31.84 -27.52
C GLY A 388 6.34 30.46 -27.05
N ASN A 389 5.08 30.30 -26.66
CA ASN A 389 4.47 28.99 -26.31
C ASN A 389 4.04 28.22 -27.57
N ARG A 390 4.94 28.13 -28.56
CA ARG A 390 4.76 27.43 -29.83
C ARG A 390 6.06 26.76 -30.24
N LEU A 391 5.99 25.74 -31.10
CA LEU A 391 7.17 25.04 -31.63
C LEU A 391 7.92 25.91 -32.65
N VAL A 392 9.22 25.65 -32.83
CA VAL A 392 10.09 26.43 -33.73
C VAL A 392 9.63 26.36 -35.19
N ASP A 393 9.05 25.24 -35.61
CA ASP A 393 8.58 25.02 -37.00
C ASP A 393 7.28 25.76 -37.34
N GLU A 394 6.59 26.40 -36.38
CA GLU A 394 5.34 27.12 -36.61
C GLU A 394 5.52 28.56 -37.14
N VAL A 395 6.64 28.88 -37.80
CA VAL A 395 6.87 30.22 -38.39
C VAL A 395 6.25 30.32 -39.78
N LYS A 396 5.17 31.11 -39.91
CA LYS A 396 4.93 31.86 -41.16
C LYS A 396 5.86 33.09 -41.17
N PRO A 397 6.62 33.35 -42.24
CA PRO A 397 7.57 34.45 -42.25
C PRO A 397 6.85 35.80 -42.39
N VAL A 398 7.26 36.78 -41.59
CA VAL A 398 7.08 38.21 -41.87
C VAL A 398 8.46 38.76 -42.27
N PRO A 399 8.58 39.52 -43.38
CA PRO A 399 9.88 39.88 -43.94
C PRO A 399 10.64 40.88 -43.05
N THR A 400 11.89 40.55 -42.75
CA THR A 400 12.87 41.39 -42.05
C THR A 400 13.50 42.38 -43.03
N ALA A 401 13.54 43.67 -42.64
CA ALA A 401 14.46 44.63 -43.23
C ALA A 401 15.82 44.52 -42.52
N GLU A 402 16.91 44.32 -43.27
CA GLU A 402 18.29 44.41 -42.77
C GLU A 402 18.65 45.86 -42.40
N PRO A 403 19.69 46.11 -41.58
CA PRO A 403 21.04 46.18 -42.17
C PRO A 403 22.24 45.78 -41.28
N THR A 404 23.24 45.23 -41.95
CA THR A 404 24.72 45.39 -41.84
C THR A 404 25.56 44.78 -40.71
N ILE A 405 26.66 44.22 -41.22
CA ILE A 405 27.73 43.39 -40.68
C ILE A 405 28.90 44.26 -40.21
N THR A 406 29.68 43.81 -39.21
CA THR A 406 31.16 43.93 -39.18
C THR A 406 31.72 43.05 -38.06
N GLY A 407 32.73 42.22 -38.36
CA GLY A 407 33.63 41.65 -37.33
C GLY A 407 34.11 40.22 -37.53
N GLN A 408 35.15 40.07 -38.35
CA GLN A 408 35.94 38.89 -38.73
C GLN A 408 36.26 37.80 -37.68
N ILE A 409 36.25 36.56 -38.18
CA ILE A 409 36.92 35.34 -37.66
C ILE A 409 38.30 35.20 -38.34
N PRO A 410 39.34 34.72 -37.65
CA PRO A 410 40.45 34.02 -38.29
C PRO A 410 40.33 32.50 -38.16
N ASP A 411 40.49 31.87 -39.31
CA ASP A 411 40.48 30.46 -39.67
C ASP A 411 41.81 29.76 -39.29
N VAL A 412 41.74 28.53 -38.76
CA VAL A 412 42.80 27.51 -38.96
C VAL A 412 42.18 26.11 -38.84
N THR A 413 42.23 25.33 -39.93
CA THR A 413 41.92 23.89 -39.95
C THR A 413 43.17 23.02 -39.74
N PRO A 414 43.01 21.78 -39.19
CA PRO A 414 44.09 21.05 -38.52
C PRO A 414 44.76 19.92 -39.33
N THR A 415 45.91 19.44 -38.84
CA THR A 415 46.60 18.20 -39.27
C THR A 415 46.96 17.32 -38.05
N GLY A 416 46.60 16.03 -38.09
CA GLY A 416 46.89 14.98 -37.07
C GLY A 416 48.34 14.48 -37.08
N SER A 417 48.81 13.48 -36.32
CA SER A 417 48.34 12.49 -35.32
C SER A 417 49.61 12.01 -34.53
N PRO A 418 49.67 10.83 -33.87
CA PRO A 418 49.11 10.39 -32.59
C PRO A 418 50.20 10.00 -31.54
N VAL A 419 49.88 9.99 -30.23
CA VAL A 419 50.69 9.28 -29.20
C VAL A 419 49.78 8.63 -28.14
N ALA A 420 50.28 7.50 -27.63
CA ALA A 420 49.66 6.28 -27.14
C ALA A 420 49.09 6.28 -25.69
N PRO A 421 48.34 5.24 -25.28
CA PRO A 421 47.52 5.19 -24.07
C PRO A 421 48.28 4.69 -22.82
N ILE A 422 47.96 5.27 -21.66
CA ILE A 422 48.46 4.85 -20.34
C ILE A 422 47.50 3.82 -19.74
N ALA A 423 48.05 2.65 -19.39
CA ALA A 423 47.37 1.56 -18.71
C ALA A 423 47.27 1.81 -17.20
N ILE A 424 46.09 1.57 -16.62
CA ILE A 424 45.89 1.44 -15.17
C ILE A 424 45.54 -0.03 -14.88
N LYS A 425 46.35 -0.65 -14.02
CA LYS A 425 46.20 -2.05 -13.55
C LYS A 425 45.11 -2.17 -12.47
N PRO A 426 44.49 -3.36 -12.32
CA PRO A 426 43.38 -3.61 -11.41
C PRO A 426 43.89 -3.90 -9.98
N ALA A 427 43.14 -3.46 -8.96
CA ALA A 427 43.38 -3.81 -7.57
C ALA A 427 42.21 -4.63 -7.00
N ASN A 428 42.45 -5.95 -6.93
CA ASN A 428 42.01 -6.94 -5.95
C ASN A 428 40.67 -6.76 -5.20
N VAL A 429 39.71 -7.60 -5.58
CA VAL A 429 38.61 -8.06 -4.73
C VAL A 429 39.18 -9.07 -3.71
N SER A 430 39.18 -8.71 -2.44
CA SER A 430 39.47 -9.64 -1.33
C SER A 430 38.16 -10.17 -0.76
N SER A 431 38.03 -11.49 -0.78
CA SER A 431 37.04 -12.26 -0.05
C SER A 431 37.45 -12.38 1.42
N THR A 432 36.59 -11.93 2.33
CA THR A 432 36.71 -12.27 3.76
C THR A 432 35.36 -12.69 4.33
N ASN A 433 35.23 -14.01 4.49
CA ASN A 433 34.73 -14.72 5.66
C ASN A 433 33.63 -14.07 6.52
N ASN A 434 32.44 -14.68 6.45
CA ASN A 434 31.44 -14.69 7.51
C ASN A 434 32.07 -15.11 8.85
N LYS A 435 32.15 -14.18 9.80
CA LYS A 435 32.24 -14.46 11.24
C LYS A 435 31.17 -13.63 11.95
N PHE A 436 30.36 -14.29 12.75
CA PHE A 436 29.50 -13.66 13.77
C PHE A 436 30.38 -12.87 14.74
N SER A 437 30.51 -11.55 14.56
CA SER A 437 30.91 -10.61 15.61
C SER A 437 30.80 -9.19 15.07
N ASP A 438 29.76 -8.47 15.49
CA ASP A 438 29.79 -7.02 15.74
C ASP A 438 28.53 -6.66 16.53
N VAL A 439 28.43 -7.17 17.77
CA VAL A 439 27.45 -6.64 18.72
C VAL A 439 27.98 -5.28 19.17
N VAL A 440 27.36 -4.21 18.68
CA VAL A 440 27.73 -2.84 19.04
C VAL A 440 27.24 -2.57 20.47
N TYR A 441 28.17 -2.31 21.38
CA TYR A 441 27.86 -2.03 22.79
C TYR A 441 27.79 -0.52 23.03
N HIS A 442 26.58 -0.01 23.25
CA HIS A 442 26.35 1.40 23.57
C HIS A 442 26.45 1.67 25.08
N HIS A 443 26.83 2.89 25.47
CA HIS A 443 26.81 3.32 26.87
C HIS A 443 26.47 4.81 26.99
N LEU A 444 25.57 5.17 27.91
CA LEU A 444 25.22 6.57 28.22
C LEU A 444 25.91 7.05 29.49
N ASN A 445 26.28 8.33 29.50
CA ASN A 445 26.91 9.01 30.62
C ASN A 445 26.05 10.16 31.17
N ASP A 446 26.63 10.95 32.08
CA ASP A 446 25.95 12.08 32.71
C ASP A 446 25.58 13.22 31.74
N ALA A 447 26.42 13.49 30.74
CA ALA A 447 26.14 14.52 29.74
C ALA A 447 25.00 14.10 28.80
N ASP A 448 24.79 12.79 28.61
CA ASP A 448 23.68 12.27 27.83
C ASP A 448 22.34 12.43 28.56
N PHE A 449 22.34 12.36 29.90
CA PHE A 449 21.13 12.65 30.68
C PHE A 449 20.66 14.10 30.49
N ASP A 450 21.58 15.06 30.42
CA ASP A 450 21.23 16.47 30.23
C ASP A 450 20.47 16.74 28.92
N LYS A 451 20.67 15.90 27.90
CA LYS A 451 19.96 15.99 26.61
C LYS A 451 18.48 15.61 26.72
N VAL A 452 18.10 14.80 27.70
CA VAL A 452 16.77 14.17 27.77
C VAL A 452 16.01 14.43 29.07
N LYS A 453 16.64 15.08 30.06
CA LYS A 453 16.04 15.35 31.39
C LYS A 453 14.72 16.12 31.39
N HIS A 454 14.40 16.78 30.27
CA HIS A 454 13.18 17.58 30.09
C HIS A 454 12.01 16.76 29.51
N LEU A 455 12.24 15.49 29.14
CA LEU A 455 11.24 14.60 28.57
C LEU A 455 10.48 13.85 29.67
N GLY A 456 9.25 13.46 29.36
CA GLY A 456 8.32 12.84 30.31
C GLY A 456 7.65 13.83 31.28
N LYS A 457 6.70 13.31 32.05
CA LYS A 457 5.90 14.06 33.05
C LYS A 457 5.95 13.34 34.39
N GLY A 458 5.82 14.07 35.50
CA GLY A 458 5.91 13.49 36.84
C GLY A 458 4.79 12.46 37.06
N LYS A 459 5.10 11.31 37.67
CA LYS A 459 4.08 10.28 37.93
C LYS A 459 2.94 10.79 38.82
N SER A 460 3.20 11.76 39.69
CA SER A 460 2.19 12.42 40.52
C SER A 460 1.12 13.18 39.73
N GLU A 461 1.37 13.52 38.46
CA GLU A 461 0.33 14.11 37.58
C GLU A 461 -0.71 13.08 37.13
N PHE A 462 -0.52 11.79 37.45
CA PHE A 462 -1.32 10.71 36.92
C PHE A 462 -1.80 9.74 38.00
N THR A 463 -2.99 9.20 37.77
CA THR A 463 -3.48 8.02 38.47
C THR A 463 -3.20 6.79 37.60
N THR A 464 -2.47 5.82 38.16
CA THR A 464 -2.16 4.56 37.46
C THR A 464 -3.33 3.60 37.54
N LEU A 465 -3.83 3.16 36.38
CA LEU A 465 -4.90 2.18 36.28
C LEU A 465 -4.36 0.75 36.30
N LYS A 466 -3.36 0.49 35.46
CA LYS A 466 -2.83 -0.85 35.25
C LYS A 466 -1.39 -0.78 34.78
N LYS A 467 -0.54 -1.57 35.42
CA LYS A 467 0.82 -1.85 34.95
C LYS A 467 0.85 -3.25 34.34
N LEU A 468 1.52 -3.42 33.21
CA LEU A 468 1.76 -4.77 32.69
C LEU A 468 2.73 -5.52 33.62
N SER A 469 2.40 -6.77 33.91
CA SER A 469 3.15 -7.62 34.83
C SER A 469 4.44 -8.22 34.23
N TYR A 470 4.79 -7.86 32.99
CA TYR A 470 6.03 -8.27 32.35
C TYR A 470 6.73 -7.09 31.67
N SER A 471 8.06 -7.07 31.74
CA SER A 471 8.90 -6.05 31.13
C SER A 471 9.13 -6.34 29.65
N ILE A 472 9.07 -5.29 28.83
CA ILE A 472 9.15 -5.39 27.36
C ILE A 472 10.60 -5.67 26.97
N GLN A 473 10.82 -6.74 26.20
CA GLN A 473 12.17 -7.14 25.79
C GLN A 473 12.55 -6.67 24.38
N ASN A 474 11.59 -6.56 23.46
CA ASN A 474 11.85 -6.13 22.09
C ASN A 474 10.70 -5.25 21.53
N PHE A 475 11.02 -4.40 20.55
CA PHE A 475 10.04 -3.54 19.87
C PHE A 475 8.92 -4.32 19.12
N SER A 476 9.14 -5.59 18.76
CA SER A 476 8.12 -6.46 18.15
C SER A 476 6.92 -6.72 19.05
N ASP A 477 7.10 -6.59 20.37
CA ASP A 477 6.06 -6.89 21.36
C ASP A 477 5.16 -5.66 21.64
N VAL A 478 5.63 -4.46 21.27
CA VAL A 478 4.93 -3.18 21.49
C VAL A 478 3.57 -3.17 20.79
N LYS A 479 3.46 -3.75 19.59
CA LYS A 479 2.21 -3.79 18.83
C LYS A 479 1.14 -4.66 19.49
N ALA A 480 1.53 -5.81 20.07
CA ALA A 480 0.63 -6.68 20.81
C ALA A 480 0.19 -6.05 22.15
N ILE A 481 1.07 -5.23 22.74
CA ILE A 481 0.81 -4.47 23.96
C ILE A 481 -0.15 -3.30 23.70
N GLU A 482 0.06 -2.53 22.63
CA GLU A 482 -0.85 -1.49 22.17
C GLU A 482 -2.26 -2.07 21.92
N LEU A 483 -2.35 -3.21 21.22
CA LEU A 483 -3.61 -3.94 21.01
C LEU A 483 -4.27 -4.39 22.33
N ALA A 484 -3.49 -4.92 23.28
CA ALA A 484 -4.05 -5.36 24.57
C ALA A 484 -4.49 -4.19 25.47
N PHE A 485 -3.89 -3.01 25.33
CA PHE A 485 -4.33 -1.81 26.04
C PHE A 485 -5.54 -1.14 25.38
N ASP A 486 -5.65 -1.19 24.05
CA ASP A 486 -6.85 -0.78 23.32
C ASP A 486 -8.04 -1.66 23.72
N ASP A 487 -7.87 -2.98 23.80
CA ASP A 487 -8.91 -3.90 24.29
C ASP A 487 -9.35 -3.59 25.74
N ASN A 488 -8.40 -3.33 26.65
CA ASN A 488 -8.72 -2.99 28.03
C ASN A 488 -9.41 -1.62 28.15
N LYS A 489 -9.03 -0.67 27.31
CA LYS A 489 -9.68 0.65 27.21
C LYS A 489 -11.09 0.50 26.68
N ASP A 490 -11.31 -0.26 25.63
CA ASP A 490 -12.64 -0.49 25.05
C ASP A 490 -13.56 -1.22 26.04
N ILE A 491 -13.04 -2.17 26.81
CA ILE A 491 -13.78 -2.81 27.91
C ILE A 491 -14.14 -1.78 29.00
N ALA A 492 -13.19 -0.94 29.41
CA ALA A 492 -13.45 0.12 30.39
C ALA A 492 -14.51 1.10 29.87
N ASP A 493 -14.33 1.67 28.68
CA ASP A 493 -15.28 2.56 28.02
C ASP A 493 -16.68 1.93 27.95
N TYR A 494 -16.76 0.65 27.60
CA TYR A 494 -18.03 -0.08 27.55
C TYR A 494 -18.71 -0.18 28.92
N ILE A 495 -17.97 -0.62 29.95
CA ILE A 495 -18.48 -0.74 31.33
C ILE A 495 -19.01 0.61 31.83
N LEU A 496 -18.37 1.69 31.40
CA LEU A 496 -18.62 3.03 31.92
C LEU A 496 -19.70 3.79 31.13
N THR A 497 -19.94 3.41 29.88
CA THR A 497 -21.03 3.96 29.05
C THR A 497 -22.33 3.18 29.22
N HIS A 498 -22.27 1.86 29.33
CA HIS A 498 -23.46 1.01 29.42
C HIS A 498 -23.86 0.71 30.87
N GLY A 499 -22.91 0.81 31.79
CA GLY A 499 -23.06 0.37 33.18
C GLY A 499 -23.20 -1.16 33.25
N ILE A 500 -22.88 -1.72 34.42
CA ILE A 500 -23.16 -3.14 34.70
C ILE A 500 -24.21 -3.18 35.80
N ARG A 501 -25.29 -3.93 35.61
CA ARG A 501 -26.32 -4.12 36.64
C ARG A 501 -26.59 -5.59 36.87
N ASN A 502 -26.25 -6.09 38.06
CA ASN A 502 -26.61 -7.42 38.54
C ASN A 502 -26.15 -8.57 37.59
N GLN A 503 -24.94 -8.48 37.04
CA GLN A 503 -24.40 -9.49 36.12
C GLN A 503 -23.22 -10.25 36.71
N THR A 504 -23.09 -11.54 36.40
CA THR A 504 -21.89 -12.32 36.73
C THR A 504 -20.73 -11.97 35.79
N ALA A 505 -19.48 -12.17 36.22
CA ALA A 505 -18.29 -11.97 35.37
C ALA A 505 -18.36 -12.75 34.05
N SER A 506 -18.98 -13.94 34.04
CA SER A 506 -19.20 -14.73 32.82
C SER A 506 -20.21 -14.11 31.86
N GLN A 507 -21.25 -13.44 32.37
CA GLN A 507 -22.23 -12.71 31.56
C GLN A 507 -21.62 -11.44 30.96
N ILE A 508 -20.85 -10.70 31.76
CA ILE A 508 -20.12 -9.52 31.30
C ILE A 508 -19.13 -9.93 30.20
N LYS A 509 -18.36 -10.99 30.41
CA LYS A 509 -17.48 -11.57 29.39
C LYS A 509 -18.23 -11.89 28.09
N ALA A 510 -19.41 -12.50 28.16
CA ALA A 510 -20.19 -12.85 26.97
C ALA A 510 -20.69 -11.61 26.23
N ILE A 511 -21.06 -10.56 26.95
CA ILE A 511 -21.47 -9.27 26.40
C ILE A 511 -20.28 -8.57 25.74
N ILE A 512 -19.13 -8.47 26.42
CA ILE A 512 -17.89 -7.91 25.87
C ILE A 512 -17.48 -8.62 24.59
N ARG A 513 -17.52 -9.97 24.57
CA ARG A 513 -17.23 -10.73 23.35
C ARG A 513 -18.24 -10.47 22.23
N LYS A 514 -19.52 -10.32 22.56
CA LYS A 514 -20.59 -10.11 21.58
C LYS A 514 -20.58 -8.69 21.00
N GLU A 515 -20.34 -7.69 21.84
CA GLU A 515 -20.51 -6.28 21.49
C GLU A 515 -19.20 -5.60 21.09
N LEU A 516 -18.07 -6.04 21.64
CA LEU A 516 -16.74 -5.50 21.32
C LEU A 516 -15.86 -6.48 20.54
N GLY A 517 -16.23 -7.76 20.45
CA GLY A 517 -15.40 -8.78 19.79
C GLY A 517 -14.17 -9.20 20.61
N ILE A 518 -14.00 -8.68 21.82
CA ILE A 518 -12.80 -8.88 22.65
C ILE A 518 -12.91 -10.18 23.46
N THR A 519 -11.83 -10.97 23.47
CA THR A 519 -11.76 -12.20 24.28
C THR A 519 -11.07 -11.93 25.60
N VAL A 520 -11.84 -12.00 26.70
CA VAL A 520 -11.36 -11.72 28.07
C VAL A 520 -11.75 -12.86 29.03
N THR A 521 -11.00 -13.04 30.11
CA THR A 521 -11.31 -14.00 31.18
C THR A 521 -12.20 -13.38 32.24
N ALA A 522 -12.90 -14.22 33.02
CA ALA A 522 -13.72 -13.74 34.12
C ALA A 522 -12.88 -13.07 35.23
N GLU A 523 -11.60 -13.45 35.36
CA GLU A 523 -10.68 -12.85 36.33
C GLU A 523 -10.24 -11.46 35.88
N GLU A 524 -9.87 -11.30 34.61
CA GLU A 524 -9.53 -10.00 34.04
C GLU A 524 -10.70 -9.00 34.14
N ILE A 525 -11.95 -9.44 33.94
CA ILE A 525 -13.12 -8.58 34.17
C ILE A 525 -13.20 -8.10 35.63
N ARG A 526 -12.92 -8.98 36.60
CA ARG A 526 -12.91 -8.59 38.03
C ARG A 526 -11.78 -7.61 38.32
N THR A 527 -10.59 -7.84 37.75
CA THR A 527 -9.45 -6.93 37.88
C THR A 527 -9.78 -5.55 37.31
N ILE A 528 -10.30 -5.47 36.08
CA ILE A 528 -10.67 -4.21 35.43
C ILE A 528 -11.71 -3.44 36.27
N VAL A 529 -12.76 -4.12 36.74
CA VAL A 529 -13.80 -3.48 37.58
C VAL A 529 -13.23 -3.01 38.92
N LYS A 530 -12.29 -3.76 39.50
CA LYS A 530 -11.60 -3.37 40.74
C LYS A 530 -10.71 -2.16 40.51
N ASP A 531 -9.90 -2.15 39.46
CA ASP A 531 -8.97 -1.06 39.14
C ASP A 531 -9.73 0.25 38.83
N LEU A 532 -10.88 0.15 38.16
CA LEU A 532 -11.79 1.29 37.94
C LEU A 532 -12.40 1.84 39.25
N LYS A 533 -12.61 0.98 40.24
CA LYS A 533 -13.10 1.39 41.57
C LYS A 533 -11.98 2.07 42.37
N ASP A 534 -10.82 1.44 42.40
CA ASP A 534 -9.65 1.91 43.16
C ASP A 534 -9.15 3.26 42.62
N SER A 535 -9.40 3.55 41.33
CA SER A 535 -9.15 4.86 40.69
C SER A 535 -10.27 5.90 40.87
N GLY A 536 -11.32 5.60 41.63
CA GLY A 536 -12.42 6.54 41.89
C GLY A 536 -13.31 6.83 40.68
N VAL A 537 -13.18 6.08 39.59
CA VAL A 537 -13.94 6.27 38.35
C VAL A 537 -15.35 5.67 38.47
N VAL A 538 -15.50 4.57 39.23
CA VAL A 538 -16.79 3.90 39.45
C VAL A 538 -17.08 3.57 40.90
N ASN A 539 -18.37 3.49 41.21
CA ASN A 539 -18.88 2.75 42.34
C ASN A 539 -19.09 1.28 41.94
N HIS A 540 -18.53 0.37 42.73
CA HIS A 540 -18.62 -1.08 42.53
C HIS A 540 -19.22 -1.77 43.77
N GLU A 541 -20.31 -2.50 43.55
CA GLU A 541 -20.96 -3.36 44.52
C GLU A 541 -21.01 -4.80 43.99
N THR A 542 -20.66 -5.77 44.84
CA THR A 542 -20.81 -7.20 44.55
C THR A 542 -21.75 -7.83 45.57
N THR A 543 -22.83 -8.45 45.10
CA THR A 543 -23.77 -9.22 45.94
C THR A 543 -24.00 -10.58 45.27
N ASP A 544 -23.79 -11.69 45.99
CA ASP A 544 -23.97 -13.06 45.50
C ASP A 544 -23.27 -13.36 44.15
N GLY A 545 -22.05 -12.84 43.97
CA GLY A 545 -21.26 -13.05 42.75
C GLY A 545 -21.74 -12.26 41.52
N LYS A 546 -22.73 -11.37 41.70
CA LYS A 546 -23.20 -10.44 40.68
C LYS A 546 -22.63 -9.05 40.93
N ILE A 547 -22.11 -8.46 39.86
CA ILE A 547 -21.41 -7.20 39.82
C ILE A 547 -22.40 -6.11 39.40
N THR A 548 -22.40 -4.99 40.13
CA THR A 548 -23.04 -3.74 39.71
C THR A 548 -21.99 -2.63 39.68
N VAL A 549 -21.85 -1.99 38.52
CA VAL A 549 -20.92 -0.88 38.29
C VAL A 549 -21.72 0.33 37.86
N LYS A 550 -21.53 1.45 38.58
CA LYS A 550 -22.08 2.75 38.23
C LYS A 550 -20.95 3.77 38.08
N PRO A 551 -20.91 4.54 36.98
CA PRO A 551 -19.95 5.64 36.84
C PRO A 551 -20.20 6.71 37.91
N ASN A 552 -19.13 7.30 38.45
CA ASN A 552 -19.24 8.50 39.29
C ASN A 552 -19.59 9.71 38.41
N GLU A 553 -20.33 10.71 38.91
CA GLU A 553 -20.91 11.80 38.09
C GLU A 553 -19.91 12.55 37.16
N ASN A 554 -18.61 12.55 37.49
CA ASN A 554 -17.54 13.20 36.72
C ASN A 554 -16.65 12.25 35.88
N SER A 555 -16.94 10.95 35.86
CA SER A 555 -16.05 9.90 35.33
C SER A 555 -15.96 9.84 33.79
N LEU A 556 -17.06 10.13 33.07
CA LEU A 556 -17.13 10.05 31.60
C LEU A 556 -16.13 10.96 30.86
N GLU A 557 -15.68 12.03 31.50
CA GLU A 557 -14.70 12.96 30.93
C GLU A 557 -13.25 12.44 31.08
N ASN A 558 -12.94 11.76 32.18
CA ASN A 558 -11.61 11.21 32.48
C ASN A 558 -11.31 9.93 31.69
N ILE A 559 -12.37 9.18 31.36
CA ILE A 559 -12.31 7.96 30.56
C ILE A 559 -11.76 8.24 29.15
N LYS A 560 -12.19 9.34 28.53
CA LYS A 560 -11.61 9.84 27.27
C LYS A 560 -10.12 10.22 27.37
N ARG A 561 -9.56 10.28 28.58
CA ARG A 561 -8.18 10.68 28.87
C ARG A 561 -7.29 9.51 29.33
N VAL A 562 -7.77 8.26 29.25
CA VAL A 562 -6.91 7.08 29.49
C VAL A 562 -5.82 7.04 28.42
N GLU A 563 -4.55 7.04 28.85
CA GLU A 563 -3.37 7.06 28.00
C GLU A 563 -2.44 5.88 28.34
N VAL A 564 -1.73 5.37 27.34
CA VAL A 564 -0.61 4.44 27.55
C VAL A 564 0.67 5.27 27.68
N ARG A 565 1.38 5.06 28.78
CA ARG A 565 2.68 5.65 29.08
C ARG A 565 3.67 4.54 29.43
N TYR A 566 4.94 4.91 29.58
CA TYR A 566 6.03 4.01 29.89
C TYR A 566 6.78 4.53 31.09
N GLU A 567 7.16 3.65 32.01
CA GLU A 567 8.10 3.99 33.08
C GLU A 567 9.40 3.22 32.92
N TYR A 568 10.49 3.87 33.35
CA TYR A 568 11.81 3.25 33.38
C TYR A 568 12.05 2.66 34.77
N SER A 569 12.19 1.34 34.85
CA SER A 569 12.27 0.59 36.11
C SER A 569 13.50 -0.32 36.15
N GLY A 570 13.94 -0.70 37.35
CA GLY A 570 15.02 -1.66 37.53
C GLY A 570 15.64 -1.59 38.93
N PRO A 571 16.76 -2.30 39.17
CA PRO A 571 17.42 -2.29 40.48
C PRO A 571 17.88 -0.87 40.82
N MET A 572 17.67 -0.42 42.06
CA MET A 572 18.20 0.84 42.60
C MET A 572 19.43 0.54 43.47
N ASP A 573 20.56 0.27 42.84
CA ASP A 573 21.84 0.00 43.51
C ASP A 573 22.94 0.97 43.04
N ASP A 574 24.05 0.97 43.77
CA ASP A 574 25.26 1.75 43.49
C ASP A 574 25.98 1.35 42.19
N LYS A 575 25.58 0.21 41.59
CA LYS A 575 26.12 -0.30 40.32
C LYS A 575 25.39 0.29 39.11
N ASN A 576 24.35 1.09 39.33
CA ASN A 576 23.66 1.77 38.24
C ASN A 576 24.55 2.83 37.59
N ARG A 577 24.53 2.87 36.26
CA ARG A 577 25.18 3.94 35.51
C ARG A 577 24.55 5.29 35.85
N PRO A 578 25.32 6.39 35.81
CA PRO A 578 24.82 7.72 36.18
C PRO A 578 23.55 8.13 35.43
N PHE A 579 23.47 7.83 34.12
CA PHE A 579 22.26 8.02 33.31
C PHE A 579 21.05 7.27 33.87
N CYS A 580 21.17 5.97 34.11
CA CYS A 580 20.06 5.12 34.57
C CYS A 580 19.58 5.53 35.96
N ALA A 581 20.52 5.86 36.86
CA ALA A 581 20.21 6.31 38.21
C ALA A 581 19.45 7.65 38.19
N LYS A 582 19.86 8.59 37.33
CA LYS A 582 19.20 9.89 37.19
C LYS A 582 17.83 9.78 36.52
N LEU A 583 17.69 8.92 35.50
CA LEU A 583 16.41 8.70 34.82
C LEU A 583 15.37 8.10 35.77
N MET A 584 15.75 7.11 36.59
CA MET A 584 14.84 6.58 37.63
C MET A 584 14.49 7.61 38.70
N LYS A 585 15.41 8.52 39.05
CA LYS A 585 15.19 9.54 40.07
C LYS A 585 14.19 10.64 39.64
N LEU A 586 13.97 10.83 38.34
CA LEU A 586 12.97 11.78 37.84
C LEU A 586 11.53 11.34 38.18
N ASP A 587 11.30 10.04 38.40
CA ASP A 587 9.99 9.46 38.66
C ASP A 587 8.91 9.96 37.67
N ASN A 588 9.21 9.80 36.38
CA ASN A 588 8.38 10.26 35.27
C ASN A 588 7.68 9.10 34.56
N TYR A 589 6.53 9.41 33.96
CA TYR A 589 5.93 8.68 32.86
C TYR A 589 6.31 9.30 31.52
N TYR A 590 6.66 8.44 30.57
CA TYR A 590 7.12 8.79 29.24
C TYR A 590 6.11 8.34 28.19
N THR A 591 5.89 9.16 27.18
CA THR A 591 5.22 8.72 25.96
C THR A 591 6.18 7.90 25.11
N ARG A 592 5.63 7.20 24.11
CA ARG A 592 6.45 6.60 23.05
C ARG A 592 7.30 7.65 22.32
N GLU A 593 6.72 8.81 22.03
CA GLU A 593 7.41 9.95 21.42
C GLU A 593 8.63 10.38 22.26
N ASP A 594 8.48 10.48 23.59
CA ASP A 594 9.57 10.83 24.49
C ASP A 594 10.74 9.82 24.37
N ILE A 595 10.44 8.53 24.29
CA ILE A 595 11.45 7.46 24.16
C ILE A 595 12.10 7.49 22.77
N GLU A 596 11.35 7.79 21.72
CA GLU A 596 11.88 7.96 20.36
C GLU A 596 12.79 9.19 20.26
N LEU A 597 12.43 10.30 20.91
CA LEU A 597 13.28 11.49 21.04
C LEU A 597 14.56 11.20 21.83
N MET A 598 14.48 10.41 22.91
CA MET A 598 15.66 9.93 23.61
C MET A 598 16.55 9.09 22.68
N SER A 599 15.96 8.16 21.91
CA SER A 599 16.69 7.31 20.98
C SER A 599 17.40 8.12 19.90
N ALA A 600 16.74 9.14 19.35
CA ALA A 600 17.31 10.05 18.38
C ALA A 600 18.48 10.86 18.97
N ALA A 601 18.36 11.33 20.21
CA ALA A 601 19.42 12.08 20.89
C ALA A 601 20.70 11.25 21.12
N PHE A 602 20.59 9.93 21.18
CA PHE A 602 21.72 9.02 21.42
C PHE A 602 22.22 8.31 20.17
N GLY A 603 21.47 8.34 19.06
CA GLY A 603 21.82 7.65 17.81
C GLY A 603 21.59 6.14 17.85
N TYR A 604 20.86 5.63 18.83
CA TYR A 604 20.45 4.22 18.94
C TYR A 604 19.20 4.09 19.83
N SER A 605 18.49 2.96 19.72
CA SER A 605 17.23 2.72 20.45
C SER A 605 17.45 2.63 21.96
N ILE A 606 17.07 3.66 22.73
CA ILE A 606 17.11 3.54 24.20
C ILE A 606 16.10 2.50 24.71
N PHE A 607 15.08 2.19 23.92
CA PHE A 607 14.06 1.22 24.27
C PHE A 607 14.64 -0.20 24.27
N ASP A 608 15.31 -0.59 23.18
CA ASP A 608 15.87 -1.94 23.04
C ASP A 608 17.13 -2.13 23.90
N TYR A 609 17.97 -1.09 23.98
CA TYR A 609 19.24 -1.16 24.69
C TYR A 609 19.16 -0.72 26.16
N ARG A 610 18.02 -0.17 26.61
CA ARG A 610 17.77 0.30 28.01
C ARG A 610 18.92 1.13 28.60
N GLY A 611 19.49 2.03 27.80
CA GLY A 611 20.63 2.86 28.22
C GLY A 611 22.02 2.23 28.07
N GLY A 612 22.13 1.06 27.45
CA GLY A 612 23.38 0.46 26.98
C GLY A 612 23.69 -0.92 27.54
N PHE A 613 24.88 -1.45 27.24
CA PHE A 613 25.25 -2.82 27.60
C PHE A 613 25.33 -3.07 29.12
N TYR A 614 25.15 -4.32 29.56
CA TYR A 614 25.39 -4.73 30.94
C TYR A 614 26.25 -5.98 31.00
N HIS A 615 27.26 -5.98 31.88
CA HIS A 615 28.05 -7.16 32.17
C HIS A 615 27.63 -7.72 33.54
N ASN A 616 27.15 -8.96 33.56
CA ASN A 616 26.76 -9.63 34.78
C ASN A 616 27.99 -10.27 35.46
N PRO A 617 28.46 -9.77 36.61
CA PRO A 617 29.67 -10.28 37.25
C PRO A 617 29.48 -11.69 37.84
N ASN A 618 28.23 -12.13 38.06
CA ASN A 618 27.93 -13.44 38.62
C ASN A 618 27.91 -14.54 37.55
N SER A 619 27.44 -14.23 36.34
CA SER A 619 27.39 -15.19 35.22
C SER A 619 28.49 -14.98 34.19
N ASN A 620 29.28 -13.90 34.31
CA ASN A 620 30.30 -13.49 33.35
C ASN A 620 29.77 -13.31 31.90
N VAL A 621 28.49 -12.94 31.76
CA VAL A 621 27.80 -12.72 30.47
C VAL A 621 27.58 -11.23 30.27
N THR A 622 27.88 -10.73 29.08
CA THR A 622 27.57 -9.36 28.67
C THR A 622 26.33 -9.34 27.77
N THR A 623 25.29 -8.61 28.16
CA THR A 623 24.12 -8.33 27.35
C THR A 623 24.27 -6.99 26.64
N PRO A 624 23.77 -6.84 25.40
CA PRO A 624 23.81 -5.56 24.70
C PRO A 624 22.93 -4.49 25.35
N TYR A 625 22.00 -4.90 26.21
CA TYR A 625 21.07 -4.04 26.93
C TYR A 625 21.31 -4.04 28.45
N CYS A 626 20.77 -3.01 29.12
CA CYS A 626 20.97 -2.79 30.55
C CYS A 626 20.06 -3.68 31.40
N ARG A 627 20.29 -3.67 32.72
CA ARG A 627 19.44 -4.34 33.74
C ARG A 627 18.08 -3.67 33.97
N HIS A 628 17.89 -2.47 33.44
CA HIS A 628 16.65 -1.72 33.53
C HIS A 628 15.71 -2.09 32.38
N ASN A 629 14.44 -1.75 32.55
CA ASN A 629 13.36 -2.06 31.64
C ASN A 629 12.47 -0.84 31.43
N TRP A 630 11.81 -0.81 30.26
CA TRP A 630 10.64 0.02 30.05
C TRP A 630 9.40 -0.82 30.29
N ASP A 631 8.58 -0.41 31.25
CA ASP A 631 7.31 -1.05 31.56
C ASP A 631 6.16 -0.16 31.07
N ALA A 632 5.22 -0.72 30.32
CA ALA A 632 4.05 0.03 29.88
C ALA A 632 2.97 0.07 30.96
N VAL A 633 2.36 1.25 31.10
CA VAL A 633 1.42 1.61 32.15
C VAL A 633 0.24 2.36 31.53
N SER A 634 -0.98 1.96 31.88
CA SER A 634 -2.19 2.72 31.57
C SER A 634 -2.46 3.71 32.69
N VAL A 635 -2.65 4.98 32.33
CA VAL A 635 -2.79 6.08 33.28
C VAL A 635 -3.93 7.03 32.89
N ILE A 636 -4.46 7.75 33.88
CA ILE A 636 -5.36 8.89 33.70
C ILE A 636 -4.65 10.15 34.21
N LEU A 637 -4.73 11.24 33.46
CA LEU A 637 -4.24 12.54 33.92
C LEU A 637 -5.15 13.10 35.02
N ASN A 638 -4.57 13.46 36.17
CA ASN A 638 -5.29 14.09 37.27
C ASN A 638 -5.80 15.48 36.82
N LYS A 639 -7.00 15.91 37.26
CA LYS A 639 -7.47 17.28 36.98
C LYS A 639 -6.58 18.27 37.74
N GLU A 640 -6.24 19.41 37.12
CA GLU A 640 -5.54 20.50 37.80
C GLU A 640 -6.33 20.90 39.06
N GLY A 641 -5.80 20.54 40.23
CA GLY A 641 -6.43 20.79 41.54
C GLY A 641 -6.50 19.57 42.48
N GLU A 642 -6.34 18.34 41.98
CA GLU A 642 -6.20 17.13 42.82
C GLU A 642 -4.72 16.76 42.92
N VAL A 643 -3.98 17.49 43.75
CA VAL A 643 -2.77 16.94 44.35
C VAL A 643 -3.23 16.41 45.69
N ASP A 644 -3.21 15.08 45.84
CA ASP A 644 -3.40 14.44 47.14
C ASP A 644 -2.38 15.04 48.12
N SER A 645 -2.89 15.82 49.07
CA SER A 645 -2.15 16.24 50.24
C SER A 645 -2.04 15.03 51.16
N GLU A 646 -0.89 14.37 51.17
CA GLU A 646 -0.40 13.69 52.38
C GLU A 646 0.26 14.69 53.34
#